data_AF-A0A8H3RK49-F1
#
_entry.id   AF-A0A8H3RK49-F1
#
_cell.length_a   1.000
_cell.length_b   1.000
_cell.length_c   1.000
_cell.angle_alpha   90.00
_cell.angle_beta   90.00
_cell.angle_gamma   90.00
#
_symmetry.space_group_name_H-M   'P 1'
#
loop_
_entity.id
_entity.type
_entity.pdbx_description
1 polymer ?
#
loop_
_entity_poly.entity_id
_entity_poly.type
_entity_poly.pdbx_seq_one_letter_code
_entity_poly.pdbx_strand_id
1 'polypeptide(L)'
;MVTEATPPRRKMPSALTFDLHKKCSTTKARASTLHLPHGSVPLPIFMPVATQASLKGLTYDQLKQTGCMLCLNNTYHLGLKPGQEVLDQVGGAHKLQGWDRNILTDSGGFQMVSLLKLAKVTEEGVRFLSPHDGTPMLLTPEHSISLQNSIGSDIIMQLDDVIATTSPDHARIHEAMERSVRWLDRCIDAHKYPERQNLFCIIQGGLDLELRKQCCAEMVARDTPGIAIGGLSGGEAKEEFCKVVDTCTGLLPEHKPRYVMGVGYPEDLVVAVALGADMFDCVWPTRTARFGNAVVPSGSLNLRHKSFAEDFRPVQEGCNCSCCRPKEQGGLGITRAYIHHLAAKETVGAHLLTIHNVHYLLSLMGSARQAILEDRYPAFLLQSKGQASIMSPAVVTPQDTPSQSVTPTPPHNPAHEEHQYLNLIRTILAEGEHRPDRTGTGTRSIFAPPQLRFSLSKPGATPSSDPIPVLPLLTTKRVFLRAVIAELLWFISGCTSSIPLSEAGIKIWDGNGSREFLDKVGLGHREVGDLGPVYGFQWRHFGAQYVDAKTDYTGQGVDQLAEVVRKLKETPFDRRIIMSAWNPADLKKMALPPCHMFAQFYVSYPNGLDQKGSLSCQLYQRSCDMGLGVPFNIASYALLTHILAHATDLNPGTLIHTMGDAHVYLDHVDALNEQLKREPTEFPELRIKRDDRGSGVVDGWKEEEFEVIGYQPHKAIKMNMSV
;
A
#
# COMPACT_ATOMS: atom_id res chain seq x y z
N MET A 1 -5.17 36.66 39.30
CA MET A 1 -6.55 36.86 38.82
C MET A 1 -7.18 35.48 38.72
N VAL A 2 -8.29 35.27 39.41
CA VAL A 2 -9.04 34.02 39.43
C VAL A 2 -9.65 33.85 38.03
N THR A 3 -9.25 32.81 37.30
CA THR A 3 -9.84 32.47 36.00
C THR A 3 -11.30 32.06 36.21
N GLU A 4 -12.23 32.90 35.78
CA GLU A 4 -13.66 32.58 35.75
C GLU A 4 -13.88 31.30 34.92
N ALA A 5 -14.46 30.28 35.56
CA ALA A 5 -14.90 29.08 34.89
C ALA A 5 -15.99 29.44 33.87
N THR A 6 -15.78 29.06 32.61
CA THR A 6 -16.75 29.20 31.53
C THR A 6 -18.06 28.51 31.96
N PRO A 7 -19.23 29.16 31.84
CA PRO A 7 -20.50 28.55 32.25
C PRO A 7 -20.73 27.24 31.48
N PRO A 8 -21.30 26.21 32.11
CA PRO A 8 -21.55 24.93 31.46
C PRO A 8 -22.46 25.15 30.24
N ARG A 9 -21.98 24.79 29.05
CA ARG A 9 -22.78 24.84 27.83
C ARG A 9 -24.04 24.00 28.01
N ARG A 10 -25.19 24.55 27.61
CA ARG A 10 -26.48 23.87 27.65
C ARG A 10 -26.40 22.58 26.84
N LYS A 11 -26.76 21.44 27.45
CA LYS A 11 -26.78 20.13 26.80
C LYS A 11 -27.58 20.21 25.49
N MET A 12 -26.95 19.85 24.37
CA MET A 12 -27.63 19.91 23.07
C MET A 12 -28.81 18.94 23.06
N PRO A 13 -29.97 19.32 22.49
CA PRO A 13 -31.02 18.36 22.17
C PRO A 13 -30.44 17.24 21.30
N SER A 14 -30.91 16.01 21.44
CA SER A 14 -30.44 14.89 20.63
C SER A 14 -31.56 13.89 20.39
N ALA A 15 -31.69 13.44 19.15
CA ALA A 15 -32.55 12.33 18.78
C ALA A 15 -31.96 10.96 19.17
N LEU A 16 -30.68 10.93 19.55
CA LEU A 16 -29.93 9.72 19.86
C LEU A 16 -30.08 9.36 21.33
N THR A 17 -30.40 8.10 21.58
CA THR A 17 -30.24 7.47 22.89
C THR A 17 -29.35 6.24 22.77
N PHE A 18 -28.61 5.94 23.85
CA PHE A 18 -27.59 4.91 23.88
C PHE A 18 -27.80 3.99 25.08
N ASP A 19 -28.18 2.74 24.80
CA ASP A 19 -28.44 1.73 25.81
C ASP A 19 -27.27 0.75 25.89
N LEU A 20 -26.46 0.85 26.95
CA LEU A 20 -25.37 -0.08 27.21
C LEU A 20 -25.91 -1.34 27.89
N HIS A 21 -25.85 -2.48 27.20
CA HIS A 21 -26.38 -3.76 27.73
C HIS A 21 -25.34 -4.54 28.51
N LYS A 22 -24.12 -4.64 27.98
CA LYS A 22 -23.06 -5.42 28.61
C LYS A 22 -21.67 -4.94 28.22
N LYS A 23 -20.72 -5.11 29.13
CA LYS A 23 -19.27 -5.01 28.90
C LYS A 23 -18.66 -6.39 29.12
N CYS A 24 -17.66 -6.72 28.30
CA CYS A 24 -16.81 -7.88 28.53
C CYS A 24 -16.08 -7.72 29.86
N SER A 25 -15.95 -8.79 30.65
CA SER A 25 -15.24 -8.77 31.93
C SER A 25 -13.73 -8.56 31.80
N THR A 26 -13.17 -8.89 30.63
CA THR A 26 -11.71 -8.99 30.40
C THR A 26 -11.18 -7.93 29.44
N THR A 27 -11.97 -7.54 28.44
CA THR A 27 -11.59 -6.53 27.43
C THR A 27 -12.46 -5.29 27.59
N LYS A 28 -12.18 -4.23 26.82
CA LYS A 28 -13.02 -3.00 26.80
C LYS A 28 -14.26 -3.13 25.89
N ALA A 29 -14.52 -4.32 25.34
CA ALA A 29 -15.61 -4.55 24.40
C ALA A 29 -17.00 -4.35 25.03
N ARG A 30 -17.91 -3.79 24.24
CA ARG A 30 -19.24 -3.35 24.69
C ARG A 30 -20.32 -3.80 23.71
N ALA A 31 -21.45 -4.24 24.26
CA ALA A 31 -22.66 -4.50 23.49
C ALA A 31 -23.70 -3.46 23.92
N SER A 32 -24.16 -2.66 22.97
CA SER A 32 -25.15 -1.60 23.18
C SER A 32 -26.18 -1.56 22.06
N THR A 33 -27.22 -0.74 22.23
CA THR A 33 -28.14 -0.35 21.16
C THR A 33 -28.10 1.17 21.03
N LEU A 34 -27.92 1.63 19.79
CA LEU A 34 -28.02 3.02 19.42
C LEU A 34 -29.40 3.27 18.80
N HIS A 35 -30.22 4.10 19.43
CA HIS A 35 -31.52 4.47 18.89
C HIS A 35 -31.39 5.76 18.10
N LEU A 36 -31.81 5.71 16.83
CA LEU A 36 -31.78 6.81 15.88
C LEU A 36 -33.16 6.98 15.25
N PRO A 37 -33.44 8.13 14.60
CA PRO A 37 -34.75 8.41 14.01
C PRO A 37 -35.29 7.35 13.05
N HIS A 38 -34.42 6.70 12.25
CA HIS A 38 -34.82 5.66 11.28
C HIS A 38 -34.55 4.23 11.75
N GLY A 39 -34.44 4.03 13.07
CA GLY A 39 -34.45 2.71 13.69
C GLY A 39 -33.27 2.46 14.63
N SER A 40 -33.35 1.35 15.36
CA SER A 40 -32.32 0.98 16.32
C SER A 40 -31.17 0.22 15.65
N VAL A 41 -29.94 0.49 16.11
CA VAL A 41 -28.71 -0.08 15.58
C VAL A 41 -28.00 -0.85 16.69
N PRO A 42 -27.93 -2.19 16.62
CA PRO A 42 -27.13 -2.98 17.54
C PRO A 42 -25.64 -2.70 17.35
N LEU A 43 -24.90 -2.55 18.44
CA LEU A 43 -23.46 -2.29 18.44
C LEU A 43 -22.66 -3.45 19.07
N PRO A 44 -21.44 -3.75 18.58
CA PRO A 44 -20.72 -3.01 17.53
C PRO A 44 -21.30 -3.21 16.12
N ILE A 45 -21.03 -2.27 15.20
CA ILE A 45 -21.50 -2.31 13.81
C ILE A 45 -20.41 -1.89 12.81
N PHE A 46 -20.44 -2.54 11.64
CA PHE A 46 -19.73 -2.10 10.44
C PHE A 46 -20.71 -1.40 9.50
N MET A 47 -20.37 -0.20 9.02
CA MET A 47 -21.18 0.63 8.13
C MET A 47 -20.66 0.51 6.69
N PRO A 48 -21.42 -0.11 5.77
CA PRO A 48 -21.09 -0.11 4.35
C PRO A 48 -21.15 1.30 3.76
N VAL A 49 -20.21 1.65 2.87
CA VAL A 49 -20.06 3.01 2.32
C VAL A 49 -20.80 3.19 1.00
N ALA A 50 -21.97 3.84 1.05
CA ALA A 50 -22.83 4.23 -0.06
C ALA A 50 -22.47 5.63 -0.61
N THR A 51 -21.34 5.71 -1.30
CA THR A 51 -20.70 6.98 -1.74
C THR A 51 -21.63 8.00 -2.40
N GLN A 52 -22.58 7.56 -3.24
CA GLN A 52 -23.48 8.45 -4.01
C GLN A 52 -24.96 8.17 -3.67
N ALA A 53 -25.26 7.96 -2.38
CA ALA A 53 -26.55 7.40 -1.95
C ALA A 53 -26.88 6.08 -2.65
N SER A 54 -25.83 5.31 -2.92
CA SER A 54 -25.90 3.97 -3.48
C SER A 54 -24.62 3.23 -3.11
N LEU A 55 -24.77 2.03 -2.55
CA LEU A 55 -23.63 1.14 -2.34
C LEU A 55 -23.21 0.57 -3.68
N LYS A 56 -21.93 0.77 -4.05
CA LYS A 56 -21.38 0.29 -5.32
C LYS A 56 -21.59 -1.21 -5.45
N GLY A 57 -22.55 -1.58 -6.29
CA GLY A 57 -22.87 -2.96 -6.61
C GLY A 57 -24.07 -3.53 -5.86
N LEU A 58 -24.80 -2.83 -4.98
CA LEU A 58 -26.04 -3.35 -4.38
C LEU A 58 -27.21 -2.40 -4.55
N THR A 59 -28.40 -2.96 -4.73
CA THR A 59 -29.66 -2.22 -4.53
C THR A 59 -29.94 -2.02 -3.04
N TYR A 60 -30.84 -1.09 -2.73
CA TYR A 60 -31.34 -0.86 -1.37
C TYR A 60 -31.88 -2.15 -0.72
N ASP A 61 -32.74 -2.90 -1.41
CA ASP A 61 -33.33 -4.12 -0.86
C ASP A 61 -32.28 -5.19 -0.56
N GLN A 62 -31.28 -5.31 -1.43
CA GLN A 62 -30.18 -6.24 -1.21
C GLN A 62 -29.30 -5.84 -0.02
N LEU A 63 -29.02 -4.54 0.14
CA LEU A 63 -28.30 -4.05 1.31
C LEU A 63 -29.11 -4.31 2.59
N LYS A 64 -30.42 -4.06 2.57
CA LYS A 64 -31.32 -4.34 3.69
C LYS A 64 -31.35 -5.83 4.04
N GLN A 65 -31.37 -6.71 3.05
CA GLN A 65 -31.30 -8.16 3.24
C GLN A 65 -29.99 -8.64 3.89
N THR A 66 -28.91 -7.85 3.83
CA THR A 66 -27.68 -8.19 4.56
C THR A 66 -27.79 -7.95 6.07
N GLY A 67 -28.86 -7.30 6.54
CA GLY A 67 -29.03 -6.90 7.94
C GLY A 67 -28.46 -5.53 8.28
N CYS A 68 -28.05 -4.74 7.28
CA CYS A 68 -27.54 -3.39 7.46
C CYS A 68 -28.63 -2.47 8.06
N MET A 69 -28.33 -1.82 9.19
CA MET A 69 -29.22 -0.87 9.87
C MET A 69 -28.70 0.58 9.85
N LEU A 70 -27.45 0.76 9.44
CA LEU A 70 -26.77 2.05 9.33
C LEU A 70 -25.71 1.95 8.23
N CYS A 71 -25.78 2.83 7.24
CA CYS A 71 -24.78 2.95 6.19
C CYS A 71 -24.19 4.36 6.15
N LEU A 72 -23.03 4.50 5.50
CA LEU A 72 -22.37 5.79 5.33
C LEU A 72 -22.67 6.35 3.94
N ASN A 73 -23.23 7.56 3.88
CA ASN A 73 -23.31 8.36 2.67
C ASN A 73 -22.18 9.40 2.68
N ASN A 74 -21.61 9.69 1.51
CA ASN A 74 -20.55 10.69 1.44
C ASN A 74 -21.12 12.09 1.12
N THR A 75 -20.85 13.06 1.98
CA THR A 75 -21.37 14.43 1.85
C THR A 75 -20.81 15.15 0.64
N TYR A 76 -19.52 14.98 0.36
CA TYR A 76 -18.87 15.64 -0.76
C TYR A 76 -19.54 15.28 -2.10
N HIS A 77 -19.74 13.98 -2.31
CA HIS A 77 -20.33 13.46 -3.52
C HIS A 77 -21.79 13.89 -3.69
N LEU A 78 -22.61 13.76 -2.65
CA LEU A 78 -24.03 14.12 -2.69
C LEU A 78 -24.28 15.63 -2.76
N GLY A 79 -23.47 16.41 -2.04
CA GLY A 79 -23.53 17.86 -2.03
C GLY A 79 -23.16 18.49 -3.38
N LEU A 80 -22.41 17.76 -4.23
CA LEU A 80 -22.13 18.17 -5.60
C LEU A 80 -23.11 17.57 -6.62
N LYS A 81 -23.42 16.27 -6.50
CA LYS A 81 -24.30 15.53 -7.41
C LYS A 81 -25.15 14.54 -6.61
N PRO A 82 -26.48 14.72 -6.53
CA PRO A 82 -27.28 15.64 -7.35
C PRO A 82 -27.20 17.11 -6.93
N GLY A 83 -26.59 17.43 -5.78
CA GLY A 83 -26.47 18.79 -5.27
C GLY A 83 -27.47 19.10 -4.16
N GLN A 84 -27.17 20.13 -3.36
CA GLN A 84 -27.99 20.52 -2.20
C GLN A 84 -29.43 20.88 -2.60
N GLU A 85 -29.62 21.67 -3.66
CA GLU A 85 -30.95 22.10 -4.12
C GLU A 85 -31.86 20.91 -4.47
N VAL A 86 -31.31 19.88 -5.11
CA VAL A 86 -32.06 18.67 -5.46
C VAL A 86 -32.40 17.87 -4.20
N LEU A 87 -31.47 17.77 -3.25
CA LEU A 87 -31.72 17.09 -1.97
C LEU A 87 -32.84 17.79 -1.17
N ASP A 88 -32.85 19.12 -1.15
CA ASP A 88 -33.90 19.91 -0.50
C ASP A 88 -35.27 19.67 -1.17
N GLN A 89 -35.32 19.64 -2.50
CA GLN A 89 -36.55 19.36 -3.26
C GLN A 89 -37.08 17.94 -3.06
N VAL A 90 -36.19 16.94 -3.07
CA VAL A 90 -36.55 15.53 -2.84
C VAL A 90 -36.95 15.30 -1.38
N GLY A 91 -36.38 16.07 -0.45
CA GLY A 91 -36.56 15.92 0.99
C GLY A 91 -35.57 14.95 1.63
N GLY A 92 -34.31 14.96 1.17
CA GLY A 92 -33.18 14.25 1.76
C GLY A 92 -32.81 12.93 1.08
N ALA A 93 -31.64 12.39 1.46
CA ALA A 93 -31.06 11.20 0.84
C ALA A 93 -31.84 9.92 1.13
N HIS A 94 -32.53 9.81 2.28
CA HIS A 94 -33.43 8.69 2.58
C HIS A 94 -34.46 8.50 1.46
N LYS A 95 -35.15 9.58 1.08
CA LYS A 95 -36.13 9.58 -0.02
C LYS A 95 -35.47 9.38 -1.38
N LEU A 96 -34.33 10.05 -1.63
CA LEU A 96 -33.60 9.95 -2.89
C LEU A 96 -33.21 8.51 -3.24
N GLN A 97 -32.72 7.75 -2.26
CA GLN A 97 -32.24 6.38 -2.47
C GLN A 97 -33.23 5.28 -2.06
N GLY A 98 -34.38 5.66 -1.51
CA GLY A 98 -35.38 4.73 -0.97
C GLY A 98 -34.91 3.98 0.29
N TRP A 99 -33.88 4.46 0.98
CA TRP A 99 -33.34 3.83 2.19
C TRP A 99 -34.15 4.24 3.42
N ASP A 100 -34.81 3.27 4.04
CA ASP A 100 -35.72 3.41 5.18
C ASP A 100 -35.07 3.04 6.53
N ARG A 101 -33.73 3.07 6.59
CA ARG A 101 -32.93 2.86 7.80
C ARG A 101 -31.96 4.03 7.96
N ASN A 102 -31.12 3.98 8.98
CA ASN A 102 -30.29 5.11 9.33
C ASN A 102 -29.16 5.39 8.34
N ILE A 103 -28.78 6.66 8.25
CA ILE A 103 -27.64 7.17 7.47
C ILE A 103 -26.69 7.92 8.40
N LEU A 104 -25.39 7.65 8.25
CA LEU A 104 -24.32 8.53 8.70
C LEU A 104 -23.75 9.28 7.49
N THR A 105 -23.52 10.58 7.61
CA THR A 105 -22.73 11.33 6.62
C THR A 105 -21.42 11.80 7.20
N ASP A 106 -20.32 11.58 6.47
CA ASP A 106 -19.06 12.25 6.76
C ASP A 106 -19.10 13.75 6.44
N SER A 107 -18.07 14.51 6.80
CA SER A 107 -18.06 15.96 6.59
C SER A 107 -17.71 16.38 5.15
N GLY A 108 -17.11 15.47 4.37
CA GLY A 108 -16.53 15.73 3.05
C GLY A 108 -15.09 16.25 3.07
N GLY A 109 -14.52 16.58 4.24
CA GLY A 109 -13.17 17.14 4.36
C GLY A 109 -12.06 16.17 3.96
N PHE A 110 -12.15 14.90 4.38
CA PHE A 110 -11.16 13.86 4.10
C PHE A 110 -10.95 13.63 2.58
N GLN A 111 -12.04 13.60 1.81
CA GLN A 111 -12.01 13.38 0.37
C GLN A 111 -11.34 14.56 -0.34
N MET A 112 -11.53 15.78 0.15
CA MET A 112 -10.93 16.97 -0.43
C MET A 112 -9.41 16.98 -0.26
N VAL A 113 -8.89 16.59 0.91
CA VAL A 113 -7.44 16.52 1.14
C VAL A 113 -6.77 15.30 0.51
N SER A 114 -7.46 14.16 0.41
CA SER A 114 -6.89 12.92 -0.16
C SER A 114 -6.95 12.85 -1.70
N LEU A 115 -7.90 13.55 -2.34
CA LEU A 115 -8.06 13.53 -3.80
C LEU A 115 -7.40 14.71 -4.54
N LEU A 116 -7.07 15.80 -3.83
CA LEU A 116 -6.66 17.05 -4.48
C LEU A 116 -5.31 17.53 -3.95
N LYS A 117 -4.25 17.35 -4.76
CA LYS A 117 -2.90 17.91 -4.52
C LYS A 117 -2.87 19.44 -4.34
N LEU A 118 -3.98 20.12 -4.59
CA LEU A 118 -4.14 21.57 -4.59
C LEU A 118 -5.04 22.08 -3.43
N ALA A 119 -5.38 21.25 -2.46
CA ALA A 119 -6.17 21.69 -1.30
C ALA A 119 -5.34 22.57 -0.36
N LYS A 120 -5.86 23.74 0.02
CA LYS A 120 -5.29 24.63 1.03
C LYS A 120 -6.24 24.75 2.20
N VAL A 121 -5.79 24.37 3.38
CA VAL A 121 -6.55 24.48 4.64
C VAL A 121 -6.21 25.79 5.34
N THR A 122 -7.22 26.59 5.67
CA THR A 122 -7.09 27.82 6.47
C THR A 122 -8.09 27.76 7.63
N GLU A 123 -8.06 28.71 8.56
CA GLU A 123 -9.06 28.75 9.66
C GLU A 123 -10.50 28.87 9.14
N GLU A 124 -10.71 29.49 7.98
CA GLU A 124 -12.02 29.65 7.35
C GLU A 124 -12.63 28.31 6.92
N GLY A 125 -11.83 27.42 6.34
CA GLY A 125 -12.24 26.14 5.78
C GLY A 125 -11.19 25.52 4.85
N VAL A 126 -11.63 24.54 4.06
CA VAL A 126 -10.81 23.87 3.05
C VAL A 126 -11.08 24.48 1.67
N ARG A 127 -10.07 25.09 1.06
CA ARG A 127 -10.11 25.60 -0.31
C ARG A 127 -9.55 24.57 -1.28
N PHE A 128 -10.24 24.31 -2.38
CA PHE A 128 -9.83 23.30 -3.35
C PHE A 128 -10.45 23.59 -4.72
N LEU A 129 -9.99 22.89 -5.76
CA LEU A 129 -10.60 22.96 -7.09
C LEU A 129 -11.52 21.77 -7.31
N SER A 130 -12.69 22.02 -7.89
CA SER A 130 -13.59 20.97 -8.35
C SER A 130 -12.86 19.98 -9.28
N PRO A 131 -12.90 18.67 -9.01
CA PRO A 131 -12.32 17.67 -9.90
C PRO A 131 -13.13 17.48 -11.18
N HIS A 132 -14.34 18.07 -11.27
CA HIS A 132 -15.20 17.96 -12.45
C HIS A 132 -14.93 19.06 -13.49
N ASP A 133 -14.72 20.30 -13.05
CA ASP A 133 -14.63 21.48 -13.93
C ASP A 133 -13.53 22.47 -13.51
N GLY A 134 -12.78 22.19 -12.44
CA GLY A 134 -11.70 23.05 -11.96
C GLY A 134 -12.14 24.31 -11.23
N THR A 135 -13.44 24.50 -10.97
CA THR A 135 -13.93 25.69 -10.27
C THR A 135 -13.42 25.75 -8.83
N PRO A 136 -12.98 26.93 -8.33
CA PRO A 136 -12.61 27.10 -6.93
C PRO A 136 -13.79 26.88 -6.00
N MET A 137 -13.59 26.05 -5.00
CA MET A 137 -14.57 25.72 -3.97
C MET A 137 -13.99 25.96 -2.57
N LEU A 138 -14.88 26.33 -1.64
CA LEU A 138 -14.58 26.49 -0.22
C LEU A 138 -15.59 25.68 0.59
N LEU A 139 -15.09 24.69 1.33
CA LEU A 139 -15.88 23.97 2.32
C LEU A 139 -15.55 24.50 3.72
N THR A 140 -16.48 25.24 4.31
CA THR A 140 -16.41 25.67 5.71
C THR A 140 -17.18 24.71 6.60
N PRO A 141 -16.96 24.72 7.94
CA PRO A 141 -17.81 24.03 8.90
C PRO A 141 -19.31 24.28 8.70
N GLU A 142 -19.73 25.53 8.50
CA GLU A 142 -21.13 25.89 8.29
C GLU A 142 -21.69 25.31 7.00
N HIS A 143 -20.90 25.35 5.92
CA HIS A 143 -21.32 24.80 4.64
C HIS A 143 -21.41 23.27 4.71
N SER A 144 -20.44 22.59 5.34
CA SER A 144 -20.50 21.14 5.54
C SER A 144 -21.75 20.72 6.35
N ILE A 145 -22.06 21.42 7.43
CA ILE A 145 -23.26 21.16 8.23
C ILE A 145 -24.54 21.50 7.45
N SER A 146 -24.55 22.56 6.65
CA SER A 146 -25.67 22.89 5.75
C SER A 146 -25.96 21.76 4.77
N LEU A 147 -24.93 21.21 4.12
CA LEU A 147 -25.08 20.07 3.20
C LEU A 147 -25.65 18.84 3.93
N GLN A 148 -25.11 18.51 5.11
CA GLN A 148 -25.57 17.37 5.91
C GLN A 148 -27.01 17.55 6.43
N ASN A 149 -27.41 18.78 6.73
CA ASN A 149 -28.78 19.13 7.07
C ASN A 149 -29.76 18.86 5.91
N SER A 150 -29.36 19.18 4.67
CA SER A 150 -30.14 18.89 3.45
C SER A 150 -30.13 17.40 3.09
N ILE A 151 -29.00 16.70 3.29
CA ILE A 151 -28.94 15.25 3.13
C ILE A 151 -29.90 14.55 4.11
N GLY A 152 -30.06 15.11 5.31
CA GLY A 152 -31.01 14.61 6.31
C GLY A 152 -30.58 13.28 6.93
N SER A 153 -29.28 13.10 7.16
CA SER A 153 -28.70 11.93 7.83
C SER A 153 -29.00 11.90 9.32
N ASP A 154 -29.16 10.72 9.91
CA ASP A 154 -29.38 10.53 11.35
C ASP A 154 -28.14 10.88 12.19
N ILE A 155 -26.95 10.66 11.63
CA ILE A 155 -25.67 11.04 12.20
C ILE A 155 -24.94 11.94 11.21
N ILE A 156 -24.45 13.07 11.70
CA ILE A 156 -23.67 14.04 10.92
C ILE A 156 -22.30 14.21 11.58
N MET A 157 -21.25 14.33 10.78
CA MET A 157 -19.88 14.46 11.27
C MET A 157 -19.42 15.92 11.22
N GLN A 158 -18.65 16.37 12.22
CA GLN A 158 -17.99 17.69 12.17
C GLN A 158 -17.05 17.75 10.96
N LEU A 159 -16.87 18.95 10.38
CA LEU A 159 -15.71 19.20 9.55
C LEU A 159 -14.46 19.31 10.43
N ASP A 160 -13.41 18.60 10.06
CA ASP A 160 -12.14 18.53 10.78
C ASP A 160 -10.95 18.79 9.85
N ASP A 161 -9.84 19.22 10.44
CA ASP A 161 -8.59 19.44 9.72
C ASP A 161 -7.77 18.14 9.73
N VAL A 162 -7.89 17.38 8.63
CA VAL A 162 -7.27 16.06 8.52
C VAL A 162 -5.82 16.18 8.06
N ILE A 163 -4.92 15.55 8.82
CA ILE A 163 -3.52 15.35 8.46
C ILE A 163 -3.23 13.86 8.28
N ALA A 164 -2.34 13.54 7.34
CA ALA A 164 -1.82 12.19 7.18
C ALA A 164 -1.19 11.70 8.49
N THR A 165 -1.63 10.54 8.98
CA THR A 165 -1.25 10.00 10.30
C THR A 165 0.25 9.82 10.48
N THR A 166 0.98 9.59 9.38
CA THR A 166 2.44 9.41 9.34
C THR A 166 3.21 10.70 9.04
N SER A 167 2.55 11.87 9.08
CA SER A 167 3.20 13.16 8.85
C SER A 167 4.31 13.39 9.89
N PRO A 168 5.54 13.75 9.48
CA PRO A 168 6.61 14.10 10.42
C PRO A 168 6.45 15.52 10.99
N ASP A 169 5.50 16.32 10.47
CA ASP A 169 5.27 17.70 10.90
C ASP A 169 4.39 17.76 12.15
N HIS A 170 5.01 17.62 13.32
CA HIS A 170 4.34 17.69 14.62
C HIS A 170 3.64 19.03 14.87
N ALA A 171 4.22 20.14 14.40
CA ALA A 171 3.61 21.47 14.57
C ALA A 171 2.30 21.57 13.79
N ARG A 172 2.27 21.05 12.56
CA ARG A 172 1.06 21.01 11.74
C ARG A 172 0.00 20.06 12.32
N ILE A 173 0.40 18.94 12.92
CA ILE A 173 -0.53 18.01 13.62
C ILE A 173 -1.19 18.71 14.81
N HIS A 174 -0.41 19.44 15.62
CA HIS A 174 -0.94 20.22 16.74
C HIS A 174 -1.92 21.30 16.25
N GLU A 175 -1.53 22.09 15.24
CA GLU A 175 -2.40 23.10 14.63
C GLU A 175 -3.70 22.49 14.08
N ALA A 176 -3.63 21.34 13.42
CA ALA A 176 -4.79 20.63 12.88
C ALA A 176 -5.75 20.19 13.99
N MET A 177 -5.21 19.67 15.09
CA MET A 177 -5.99 19.26 16.26
C MET A 177 -6.72 20.47 16.87
N GLU A 178 -6.01 21.57 17.13
CA GLU A 178 -6.62 22.78 17.69
C GLU A 178 -7.64 23.42 16.74
N ARG A 179 -7.37 23.43 15.43
CA ARG A 179 -8.31 23.91 14.41
C ARG A 179 -9.57 23.04 14.39
N SER A 180 -9.42 21.72 14.49
CA SER A 180 -10.56 20.80 14.56
C SER A 180 -11.44 21.06 15.78
N VAL A 181 -10.83 21.40 16.93
CA VAL A 181 -11.56 21.83 18.14
C VAL A 181 -12.35 23.11 17.89
N ARG A 182 -11.76 24.14 17.27
CA ARG A 182 -12.46 25.39 16.93
C ARG A 182 -13.53 25.18 15.86
N TRP A 183 -13.30 24.31 14.89
CA TRP A 183 -14.27 23.98 13.86
C TRP A 183 -15.46 23.19 14.39
N LEU A 184 -15.30 22.41 15.45
CA LEU A 184 -16.44 21.79 16.14
C LEU A 184 -17.40 22.84 16.70
N ASP A 185 -16.89 23.91 17.31
CA ASP A 185 -17.75 24.99 17.83
C ASP A 185 -18.59 25.61 16.71
N ARG A 186 -17.97 25.87 15.55
CA ARG A 186 -18.67 26.34 14.35
C ARG A 186 -19.69 25.33 13.81
N CYS A 187 -19.38 24.03 13.87
CA CYS A 187 -20.31 22.98 13.47
C CYS A 187 -21.53 22.91 14.40
N ILE A 188 -21.32 23.06 15.71
CA ILE A 188 -22.38 23.09 16.72
C ILE A 188 -23.32 24.27 16.45
N ASP A 189 -22.76 25.46 16.24
CA ASP A 189 -23.56 26.67 15.99
C ASP A 189 -24.34 26.61 14.67
N ALA A 190 -23.78 25.93 13.65
CA ALA A 190 -24.43 25.75 12.36
C ALA A 190 -25.50 24.64 12.32
N HIS A 191 -25.54 23.76 13.34
CA HIS A 191 -26.43 22.61 13.36
C HIS A 191 -27.88 23.03 13.65
N LYS A 192 -28.75 22.93 12.64
CA LYS A 192 -30.13 23.42 12.69
C LYS A 192 -31.13 22.43 13.27
N TYR A 193 -30.82 21.13 13.24
CA TYR A 193 -31.80 20.07 13.45
C TYR A 193 -31.38 19.03 14.51
N PRO A 194 -30.97 19.44 15.72
CA PRO A 194 -30.50 18.53 16.77
C PRO A 194 -31.55 17.52 17.25
N GLU A 195 -32.83 17.81 17.06
CA GLU A 195 -33.97 16.94 17.36
C GLU A 195 -34.14 15.76 16.39
N ARG A 196 -33.43 15.76 15.26
CA ARG A 196 -33.51 14.70 14.24
C ARG A 196 -32.18 14.29 13.61
N GLN A 197 -31.08 15.01 13.87
CA GLN A 197 -29.74 14.61 13.42
C GLN A 197 -28.73 14.80 14.55
N ASN A 198 -27.77 13.87 14.64
CA ASN A 198 -26.87 13.79 15.78
C ASN A 198 -25.43 14.11 15.34
N LEU A 199 -24.92 15.26 15.77
CA LEU A 199 -23.56 15.69 15.46
C LEU A 199 -22.54 14.88 16.26
N PHE A 200 -21.55 14.29 15.58
CA PHE A 200 -20.41 13.65 16.21
C PHE A 200 -19.17 14.52 16.06
N CYS A 201 -18.43 14.69 17.15
CA CYS A 201 -17.08 15.26 17.10
C CYS A 201 -16.07 14.21 16.62
N ILE A 202 -14.89 14.66 16.17
CA ILE A 202 -13.81 13.79 15.69
C ILE A 202 -12.53 14.12 16.44
N ILE A 203 -12.03 13.15 17.21
CA ILE A 203 -10.73 13.25 17.88
C ILE A 203 -9.62 13.21 16.83
N GLN A 204 -8.73 14.21 16.87
CA GLN A 204 -7.53 14.34 16.05
C GLN A 204 -6.25 14.29 16.91
N GLY A 205 -5.06 14.38 16.30
CA GLY A 205 -3.77 14.35 17.00
C GLY A 205 -2.72 13.38 16.44
N GLY A 206 -2.97 12.76 15.28
CA GLY A 206 -2.01 11.83 14.66
C GLY A 206 -1.71 10.62 15.55
N LEU A 207 -0.43 10.27 15.70
CA LEU A 207 0.04 9.20 16.59
C LEU A 207 0.50 9.71 17.97
N ASP A 208 0.40 11.01 18.23
CA ASP A 208 0.82 11.60 19.50
C ASP A 208 -0.26 11.38 20.57
N LEU A 209 0.04 10.54 21.56
CA LEU A 209 -0.92 10.17 22.60
C LEU A 209 -1.28 11.34 23.52
N GLU A 210 -0.42 12.33 23.70
CA GLU A 210 -0.72 13.52 24.51
C GLU A 210 -1.66 14.46 23.75
N LEU A 211 -1.44 14.67 22.45
CA LEU A 211 -2.39 15.43 21.63
C LEU A 211 -3.75 14.73 21.55
N ARG A 212 -3.77 13.39 21.48
CA ARG A 212 -5.00 12.61 21.53
C ARG A 212 -5.74 12.79 22.86
N LYS A 213 -5.04 12.79 24.00
CA LYS A 213 -5.62 13.06 25.33
C LYS A 213 -6.19 14.47 25.42
N GLN A 214 -5.44 15.47 24.97
CA GLN A 214 -5.88 16.87 24.93
C GLN A 214 -7.13 17.02 24.07
N CYS A 215 -7.12 16.47 22.85
CA CYS A 215 -8.26 16.53 21.95
C CYS A 215 -9.48 15.79 22.54
N CYS A 216 -9.28 14.63 23.20
CA CYS A 216 -10.37 13.96 23.92
C CYS A 216 -11.01 14.87 24.98
N ALA A 217 -10.20 15.52 25.82
CA ALA A 217 -10.71 16.43 26.84
C ALA A 217 -11.53 17.59 26.24
N GLU A 218 -10.99 18.25 25.21
CA GLU A 218 -11.65 19.35 24.50
C GLU A 218 -12.97 18.93 23.84
N MET A 219 -12.97 17.79 23.16
CA MET A 219 -14.14 17.31 22.42
C MET A 219 -15.23 16.79 23.36
N VAL A 220 -14.86 16.14 24.47
CA VAL A 220 -15.81 15.69 25.50
C VAL A 220 -16.48 16.87 26.21
N ALA A 221 -15.75 17.95 26.45
CA ALA A 221 -16.29 19.16 27.08
C ALA A 221 -17.44 19.82 26.27
N ARG A 222 -17.54 19.54 24.97
CA ARG A 222 -18.58 20.06 24.07
C ARG A 222 -19.84 19.18 24.00
N ASP A 223 -19.81 18.02 24.66
CA ASP A 223 -20.96 17.14 24.90
C ASP A 223 -21.76 16.73 23.65
N THR A 224 -21.10 16.51 22.50
CA THR A 224 -21.77 15.99 21.28
C THR A 224 -22.39 14.61 21.49
N PRO A 225 -23.53 14.27 20.86
CA PRO A 225 -24.21 12.98 21.03
C PRO A 225 -23.33 11.73 20.85
N GLY A 226 -22.34 11.78 19.97
CA GLY A 226 -21.34 10.74 19.80
C GLY A 226 -19.96 11.29 19.47
N ILE A 227 -18.98 10.39 19.45
CA ILE A 227 -17.57 10.73 19.35
C ILE A 227 -16.89 9.77 18.38
N ALA A 228 -16.19 10.32 17.40
CA ALA A 228 -15.38 9.58 16.46
C ALA A 228 -13.88 9.75 16.73
N ILE A 229 -13.07 8.79 16.29
CA ILE A 229 -11.62 8.80 16.32
C ILE A 229 -11.15 8.82 14.86
N GLY A 230 -10.65 9.99 14.44
CA GLY A 230 -10.22 10.25 13.06
C GLY A 230 -8.70 10.24 12.90
N GLY A 231 -8.25 10.34 11.65
CA GLY A 231 -6.81 10.38 11.33
C GLY A 231 -6.08 9.08 11.66
N LEU A 232 -6.73 7.94 11.44
CA LEU A 232 -6.18 6.59 11.54
C LEU A 232 -6.41 5.81 10.24
N SER A 233 -5.83 4.60 10.13
CA SER A 233 -5.80 3.77 8.92
C SER A 233 -5.16 4.46 7.71
N GLY A 234 -4.16 5.33 7.97
CA GLY A 234 -3.46 6.15 7.00
C GLY A 234 -2.07 5.62 6.61
N GLY A 235 -1.66 4.47 7.14
CA GLY A 235 -0.36 3.84 6.87
C GLY A 235 0.50 3.61 8.11
N GLU A 236 -0.02 3.91 9.30
CA GLU A 236 0.63 3.65 10.58
C GLU A 236 0.78 2.15 10.89
N ALA A 237 1.74 1.84 11.77
CA ALA A 237 1.90 0.48 12.29
C ALA A 237 0.69 0.08 13.15
N LYS A 238 0.34 -1.22 13.14
CA LYS A 238 -0.81 -1.75 13.88
C LYS A 238 -0.73 -1.51 15.39
N GLU A 239 0.48 -1.55 15.95
CA GLU A 239 0.69 -1.27 17.36
C GLU A 239 0.33 0.19 17.71
N GLU A 240 0.74 1.15 16.88
CA GLU A 240 0.45 2.57 17.07
C GLU A 240 -1.05 2.86 16.89
N PHE A 241 -1.68 2.24 15.87
CA PHE A 241 -3.15 2.25 15.73
C PHE A 241 -3.84 1.77 17.03
N CYS A 242 -3.40 0.63 17.58
CA CYS A 242 -3.97 0.09 18.81
C CYS A 242 -3.75 1.02 20.01
N LYS A 243 -2.55 1.60 20.16
CA LYS A 243 -2.25 2.56 21.24
C LYS A 243 -3.16 3.78 21.19
N VAL A 244 -3.38 4.34 20.00
CA VAL A 244 -4.28 5.50 19.83
C VAL A 244 -5.72 5.13 20.15
N VAL A 245 -6.23 4.02 19.60
CA VAL A 245 -7.61 3.57 19.87
C VAL A 245 -7.81 3.29 21.36
N ASP A 246 -6.89 2.56 22.00
CA ASP A 246 -6.96 2.22 23.43
C ASP A 246 -6.92 3.46 24.32
N THR A 247 -6.05 4.43 23.98
CA THR A 247 -5.91 5.70 24.68
C THR A 247 -7.20 6.51 24.57
N CYS A 248 -7.72 6.72 23.36
CA CYS A 248 -8.91 7.52 23.16
C CYS A 248 -10.11 6.88 23.85
N THR A 249 -10.43 5.62 23.52
CA THR A 249 -11.59 4.90 24.08
C THR A 249 -11.56 4.79 25.61
N GLY A 250 -10.38 4.78 26.24
CA GLY A 250 -10.22 4.82 27.69
C GLY A 250 -10.64 6.15 28.34
N LEU A 251 -10.66 7.24 27.57
CA LEU A 251 -10.99 8.59 28.03
C LEU A 251 -12.41 9.03 27.65
N LEU A 252 -13.07 8.32 26.74
CA LEU A 252 -14.40 8.70 26.25
C LEU A 252 -15.53 8.24 27.20
N PRO A 253 -16.60 9.05 27.37
CA PRO A 253 -17.76 8.70 28.18
C PRO A 253 -18.36 7.34 27.83
N GLU A 254 -18.80 6.59 28.84
CA GLU A 254 -19.36 5.24 28.62
C GLU A 254 -20.72 5.27 27.93
N HIS A 255 -21.53 6.30 28.16
CA HIS A 255 -22.90 6.39 27.60
C HIS A 255 -22.96 7.05 26.22
N LYS A 256 -21.87 6.98 25.45
CA LYS A 256 -21.79 7.49 24.09
C LYS A 256 -21.18 6.46 23.14
N PRO A 257 -21.60 6.44 21.87
CA PRO A 257 -20.98 5.61 20.84
C PRO A 257 -19.59 6.16 20.48
N ARG A 258 -18.69 5.23 20.15
CA ARG A 258 -17.27 5.44 19.81
C ARG A 258 -17.02 4.92 18.41
N TYR A 259 -16.85 5.84 17.46
CA TYR A 259 -16.72 5.53 16.04
C TYR A 259 -15.26 5.62 15.59
N VAL A 260 -14.63 4.50 15.23
CA VAL A 260 -13.28 4.50 14.65
C VAL A 260 -13.39 4.53 13.13
N MET A 261 -12.97 5.63 12.53
CA MET A 261 -13.22 5.92 11.11
C MET A 261 -12.25 5.17 10.20
N GLY A 262 -12.74 4.66 9.06
CA GLY A 262 -11.92 4.13 7.97
C GLY A 262 -11.37 2.70 8.15
N VAL A 263 -11.77 1.98 9.20
CA VAL A 263 -11.30 0.62 9.50
C VAL A 263 -12.19 -0.44 8.86
N GLY A 264 -11.61 -1.36 8.08
CA GLY A 264 -12.38 -2.37 7.32
C GLY A 264 -11.87 -3.79 7.31
N TYR A 265 -10.64 -4.05 7.77
CA TYR A 265 -10.13 -5.42 7.82
C TYR A 265 -10.77 -6.17 8.99
N PRO A 266 -11.21 -7.43 8.81
CA PRO A 266 -11.88 -8.20 9.87
C PRO A 266 -11.11 -8.23 11.21
N GLU A 267 -9.80 -8.40 11.14
CA GLU A 267 -8.92 -8.44 12.31
C GLU A 267 -8.88 -7.12 13.06
N ASP A 268 -8.76 -6.00 12.33
CA ASP A 268 -8.74 -4.66 12.93
C ASP A 268 -10.08 -4.35 13.62
N LEU A 269 -11.19 -4.77 13.02
CA LEU A 269 -12.52 -4.58 13.60
C LEU A 269 -12.62 -5.28 14.96
N VAL A 270 -12.29 -6.58 15.04
CA VAL A 270 -12.41 -7.34 16.29
C VAL A 270 -11.42 -6.86 17.35
N VAL A 271 -10.22 -6.42 16.95
CA VAL A 271 -9.24 -5.82 17.86
C VAL A 271 -9.74 -4.48 18.37
N ALA A 272 -10.21 -3.57 17.51
CA ALA A 272 -10.71 -2.27 17.93
C ALA A 272 -11.96 -2.38 18.82
N VAL A 273 -12.84 -3.36 18.58
CA VAL A 273 -13.93 -3.70 19.52
C VAL A 273 -13.36 -4.15 20.87
N ALA A 274 -12.30 -4.95 20.90
CA ALA A 274 -11.63 -5.34 22.15
C ALA A 274 -11.08 -4.14 22.93
N LEU A 275 -10.68 -3.09 22.21
CA LEU A 275 -10.21 -1.81 22.75
C LEU A 275 -11.38 -0.86 23.10
N GLY A 276 -12.62 -1.21 22.76
CA GLY A 276 -13.82 -0.50 23.19
C GLY A 276 -14.42 0.47 22.18
N ALA A 277 -14.12 0.28 20.88
CA ALA A 277 -14.84 0.92 19.78
C ALA A 277 -16.17 0.21 19.45
N ASP A 278 -17.16 0.94 18.93
CA ASP A 278 -18.49 0.40 18.62
C ASP A 278 -18.89 0.53 17.14
N MET A 279 -18.38 1.51 16.42
CA MET A 279 -18.77 1.77 15.03
C MET A 279 -17.54 1.83 14.14
N PHE A 280 -17.68 1.34 12.91
CA PHE A 280 -16.63 1.29 11.90
C PHE A 280 -17.22 1.52 10.50
N ASP A 281 -16.41 1.99 9.56
CA ASP A 281 -16.77 2.08 8.15
C ASP A 281 -15.55 1.78 7.27
N CYS A 282 -15.79 1.19 6.10
CA CYS A 282 -14.74 1.11 5.08
C CYS A 282 -15.29 0.78 3.70
N VAL A 283 -14.61 1.25 2.66
CA VAL A 283 -14.87 0.84 1.27
C VAL A 283 -14.28 -0.52 0.92
N TRP A 284 -13.39 -1.07 1.75
CA TRP A 284 -12.64 -2.30 1.51
C TRP A 284 -13.49 -3.51 1.04
N PRO A 285 -14.61 -3.89 1.68
CA PRO A 285 -15.38 -5.07 1.24
C PRO A 285 -15.91 -4.95 -0.19
N THR A 286 -16.41 -3.76 -0.58
CA THR A 286 -16.91 -3.52 -1.94
C THR A 286 -15.78 -3.35 -2.94
N ARG A 287 -14.64 -2.78 -2.51
CA ARG A 287 -13.45 -2.62 -3.36
C ARG A 287 -12.79 -3.95 -3.66
N THR A 288 -12.60 -4.80 -2.66
CA THR A 288 -11.96 -6.11 -2.83
C THR A 288 -12.84 -7.07 -3.64
N ALA A 289 -14.17 -6.99 -3.49
CA ALA A 289 -15.14 -7.72 -4.32
C ALA A 289 -14.94 -7.44 -5.82
N ARG A 290 -14.73 -6.17 -6.20
CA ARG A 290 -14.47 -5.79 -7.61
C ARG A 290 -13.18 -6.39 -8.17
N PHE A 291 -12.21 -6.72 -7.31
CA PHE A 291 -10.99 -7.40 -7.70
C PHE A 291 -11.11 -8.93 -7.70
N GLY A 292 -12.29 -9.48 -7.41
CA GLY A 292 -12.55 -10.93 -7.43
C GLY A 292 -12.27 -11.63 -6.09
N ASN A 293 -12.18 -10.89 -4.99
CA ASN A 293 -11.87 -11.45 -3.68
C ASN A 293 -13.13 -11.59 -2.80
N ALA A 294 -13.31 -12.79 -2.25
CA ALA A 294 -14.33 -13.09 -1.25
C ALA A 294 -13.70 -13.16 0.15
N VAL A 295 -14.26 -12.44 1.11
CA VAL A 295 -13.83 -12.47 2.52
C VAL A 295 -14.49 -13.66 3.21
N VAL A 296 -13.71 -14.48 3.89
CA VAL A 296 -14.15 -15.71 4.57
C VAL A 296 -13.47 -15.83 5.94
N PRO A 297 -13.92 -16.71 6.85
CA PRO A 297 -13.30 -16.85 8.18
C PRO A 297 -11.81 -17.21 8.13
N SER A 298 -11.37 -17.94 7.11
CA SER A 298 -9.98 -18.32 6.88
C SER A 298 -9.15 -17.28 6.11
N GLY A 299 -9.64 -16.04 5.98
CA GLY A 299 -8.97 -14.94 5.29
C GLY A 299 -9.68 -14.49 4.01
N SER A 300 -8.97 -14.48 2.88
CA SER A 300 -9.51 -13.98 1.60
C SER A 300 -9.30 -15.00 0.49
N LEU A 301 -10.36 -15.34 -0.23
CA LEU A 301 -10.31 -16.19 -1.41
C LEU A 301 -10.18 -15.32 -2.66
N ASN A 302 -9.07 -15.44 -3.39
CA ASN A 302 -8.94 -14.86 -4.72
C ASN A 302 -9.61 -15.78 -5.75
N LEU A 303 -10.89 -15.54 -6.01
CA LEU A 303 -11.71 -16.41 -6.86
C LEU A 303 -11.35 -16.31 -8.34
N ARG A 304 -10.40 -15.44 -8.73
CA ARG A 304 -9.80 -15.44 -10.08
C ARG A 304 -8.80 -16.57 -10.29
N HIS A 305 -8.36 -17.23 -9.22
CA HIS A 305 -7.38 -18.31 -9.32
C HIS A 305 -7.98 -19.54 -10.01
N LYS A 306 -7.21 -20.19 -10.90
CA LYS A 306 -7.67 -21.32 -11.73
C LYS A 306 -8.18 -22.51 -10.93
N SER A 307 -7.71 -22.69 -9.69
CA SER A 307 -8.15 -23.79 -8.81
C SER A 307 -9.65 -23.75 -8.51
N PHE A 308 -10.29 -22.59 -8.68
CA PHE A 308 -11.73 -22.45 -8.47
C PHE A 308 -12.55 -22.74 -9.73
N ALA A 309 -11.93 -22.97 -10.90
CA ALA A 309 -12.65 -23.15 -12.16
C ALA A 309 -13.66 -24.33 -12.15
N GLU A 310 -13.37 -25.37 -11.36
CA GLU A 310 -14.22 -26.55 -11.19
C GLU A 310 -14.69 -26.70 -9.73
N ASP A 311 -14.56 -25.65 -8.91
CA ASP A 311 -15.02 -25.67 -7.52
C ASP A 311 -16.51 -25.28 -7.45
N PHE A 312 -17.39 -26.29 -7.45
CA PHE A 312 -18.85 -26.12 -7.39
C PHE A 312 -19.41 -25.89 -5.98
N ARG A 313 -18.55 -25.72 -4.98
CA ARG A 313 -18.97 -25.34 -3.61
C ARG A 313 -19.43 -23.88 -3.59
N PRO A 314 -20.27 -23.46 -2.63
CA PRO A 314 -20.64 -22.06 -2.47
C PRO A 314 -19.39 -21.19 -2.23
N VAL A 315 -19.52 -19.88 -2.47
CA VAL A 315 -18.44 -18.91 -2.20
C VAL A 315 -17.85 -19.13 -0.80
N GLN A 316 -18.72 -19.25 0.21
CA GLN A 316 -18.38 -19.67 1.57
C GLN A 316 -19.40 -20.70 2.08
N GLU A 317 -18.91 -21.85 2.54
CA GLU A 317 -19.74 -22.84 3.22
C GLU A 317 -20.30 -22.30 4.54
N GLY A 318 -21.57 -22.58 4.82
CA GLY A 318 -22.26 -22.09 6.03
C GLY A 318 -22.59 -20.60 6.04
N CYS A 319 -22.26 -19.84 4.99
CA CYS A 319 -22.67 -18.44 4.87
C CYS A 319 -24.15 -18.33 4.48
N ASN A 320 -24.90 -17.53 5.25
CA ASN A 320 -26.34 -17.36 5.07
C ASN A 320 -26.71 -16.18 4.15
N CYS A 321 -25.73 -15.53 3.51
CA CYS A 321 -25.99 -14.46 2.56
C CYS A 321 -26.76 -14.97 1.34
N SER A 322 -27.51 -14.08 0.68
CA SER A 322 -28.28 -14.45 -0.52
C SER A 322 -27.41 -15.00 -1.66
N CYS A 323 -26.13 -14.66 -1.71
CA CYS A 323 -25.18 -15.20 -2.69
C CYS A 323 -24.82 -16.67 -2.41
N CYS A 324 -24.41 -17.01 -1.18
CA CYS A 324 -23.93 -18.35 -0.81
C CYS A 324 -25.05 -19.35 -0.55
N ARG A 325 -26.16 -18.90 0.03
CA ARG A 325 -27.24 -19.77 0.48
C ARG A 325 -27.80 -20.58 -0.70
N PRO A 326 -28.09 -21.88 -0.53
CA PRO A 326 -28.66 -22.71 -1.60
C PRO A 326 -30.02 -22.18 -2.09
N LYS A 327 -30.40 -22.55 -3.31
CA LYS A 327 -31.66 -22.11 -3.92
C LYS A 327 -32.87 -22.59 -3.14
N GLU A 328 -32.78 -23.79 -2.56
CA GLU A 328 -33.82 -24.43 -1.74
C GLU A 328 -34.12 -23.63 -0.47
N GLN A 329 -33.16 -22.81 -0.02
CA GLN A 329 -33.30 -21.91 1.12
C GLN A 329 -33.52 -20.45 0.69
N GLY A 330 -33.89 -20.21 -0.56
CA GLY A 330 -34.15 -18.86 -1.10
C GLY A 330 -32.88 -18.01 -1.28
N GLY A 331 -31.72 -18.64 -1.48
CA GLY A 331 -30.51 -17.96 -1.96
C GLY A 331 -30.29 -18.18 -3.46
N LEU A 332 -29.14 -17.75 -3.95
CA LEU A 332 -28.75 -17.87 -5.35
C LEU A 332 -27.96 -19.16 -5.64
N GLY A 333 -27.39 -19.80 -4.61
CA GLY A 333 -26.56 -21.00 -4.75
C GLY A 333 -25.31 -20.75 -5.59
N ILE A 334 -24.70 -19.56 -5.47
CA ILE A 334 -23.56 -19.16 -6.30
C ILE A 334 -22.33 -19.97 -5.92
N THR A 335 -21.75 -20.63 -6.92
CA THR A 335 -20.54 -21.44 -6.78
C THR A 335 -19.28 -20.61 -6.98
N ARG A 336 -18.17 -21.10 -6.43
CA ARG A 336 -16.84 -20.52 -6.67
C ARG A 336 -16.44 -20.57 -8.15
N ALA A 337 -16.78 -21.66 -8.85
CA ALA A 337 -16.59 -21.81 -10.30
C ALA A 337 -17.32 -20.73 -11.11
N TYR A 338 -18.57 -20.43 -10.76
CA TYR A 338 -19.32 -19.38 -11.44
C TYR A 338 -18.69 -18.00 -11.19
N ILE A 339 -18.29 -17.71 -9.96
CA ILE A 339 -17.56 -16.47 -9.69
C ILE A 339 -16.22 -16.44 -10.41
N HIS A 340 -15.44 -17.53 -10.47
CA HIS A 340 -14.19 -17.59 -11.21
C HIS A 340 -14.36 -17.23 -12.69
N HIS A 341 -15.45 -17.71 -13.29
CA HIS A 341 -15.81 -17.37 -14.65
C HIS A 341 -16.05 -15.86 -14.84
N LEU A 342 -16.65 -15.19 -13.85
CA LEU A 342 -17.11 -13.80 -13.94
C LEU A 342 -16.17 -12.75 -13.30
N ALA A 343 -15.35 -13.14 -12.33
CA ALA A 343 -14.62 -12.24 -11.45
C ALA A 343 -13.63 -11.38 -12.24
N ALA A 344 -13.71 -10.05 -12.03
CA ALA A 344 -12.95 -9.05 -12.76
C ALA A 344 -13.13 -9.08 -14.30
N LYS A 345 -14.18 -9.75 -14.79
CA LYS A 345 -14.55 -9.85 -16.21
C LYS A 345 -15.94 -9.25 -16.45
N GLU A 346 -16.89 -9.60 -15.59
CA GLU A 346 -18.29 -9.18 -15.68
C GLU A 346 -18.75 -8.45 -14.42
N THR A 347 -19.59 -7.42 -14.59
CA THR A 347 -20.09 -6.60 -13.47
C THR A 347 -20.85 -7.43 -12.42
N VAL A 348 -21.53 -8.49 -12.86
CA VAL A 348 -22.27 -9.39 -11.97
C VAL A 348 -21.34 -10.15 -11.00
N GLY A 349 -20.09 -10.43 -11.38
CA GLY A 349 -19.11 -11.04 -10.47
C GLY A 349 -18.80 -10.13 -9.28
N ALA A 350 -18.60 -8.83 -9.54
CA ALA A 350 -18.40 -7.84 -8.50
C ALA A 350 -19.65 -7.64 -7.63
N HIS A 351 -20.84 -7.66 -8.24
CA HIS A 351 -22.13 -7.58 -7.55
C HIS A 351 -22.28 -8.72 -6.52
N LEU A 352 -22.13 -9.96 -6.96
CA LEU A 352 -22.30 -11.15 -6.13
C LEU A 352 -21.30 -11.21 -4.97
N LEU A 353 -20.05 -10.83 -5.21
CA LEU A 353 -19.04 -10.74 -4.15
C LEU A 353 -19.27 -9.58 -3.19
N THR A 354 -19.89 -8.49 -3.66
CA THR A 354 -20.25 -7.37 -2.78
C THR A 354 -21.33 -7.78 -1.80
N ILE A 355 -22.37 -8.52 -2.25
CA ILE A 355 -23.40 -9.10 -1.36
C ILE A 355 -22.71 -9.91 -0.24
N HIS A 356 -21.81 -10.82 -0.64
CA HIS A 356 -21.12 -11.72 0.28
C HIS A 356 -20.24 -10.96 1.29
N ASN A 357 -19.34 -10.10 0.82
CA ASN A 357 -18.37 -9.41 1.67
C ASN A 357 -19.04 -8.46 2.66
N VAL A 358 -20.10 -7.75 2.25
CA VAL A 358 -20.87 -6.85 3.13
C VAL A 358 -21.59 -7.66 4.21
N HIS A 359 -22.28 -8.74 3.82
CA HIS A 359 -22.93 -9.63 4.78
C HIS A 359 -21.93 -10.24 5.77
N TYR A 360 -20.75 -10.62 5.30
CA TYR A 360 -19.70 -11.19 6.16
C TYR A 360 -19.29 -10.22 7.28
N LEU A 361 -18.98 -8.96 6.95
CA LEU A 361 -18.56 -7.99 7.97
C LEU A 361 -19.69 -7.61 8.94
N LEU A 362 -20.93 -7.49 8.47
CA LEU A 362 -22.09 -7.28 9.34
C LEU A 362 -22.31 -8.48 10.28
N SER A 363 -22.18 -9.71 9.77
CA SER A 363 -22.32 -10.93 10.56
C SER A 363 -21.18 -11.11 11.56
N LEU A 364 -19.97 -10.69 11.22
CA LEU A 364 -18.83 -10.66 12.13
C LEU A 364 -19.10 -9.75 13.33
N MET A 365 -19.64 -8.55 13.09
CA MET A 365 -20.02 -7.62 14.15
C MET A 365 -21.20 -8.14 15.00
N GLY A 366 -22.18 -8.79 14.37
CA GLY A 366 -23.25 -9.49 15.10
C GLY A 366 -22.71 -10.62 16.01
N SER A 367 -21.73 -11.38 15.52
CA SER A 367 -21.07 -12.45 16.29
C SER A 367 -20.23 -11.89 17.44
N ALA A 368 -19.51 -10.79 17.20
CA ALA A 368 -18.78 -10.04 18.21
C ALA A 368 -19.72 -9.55 19.31
N ARG A 369 -20.86 -8.94 18.95
CA ARG A 369 -21.91 -8.52 19.89
C ARG A 369 -22.39 -9.68 20.75
N GLN A 370 -22.71 -10.82 20.16
CA GLN A 370 -23.20 -11.98 20.91
C GLN A 370 -22.13 -12.52 21.87
N ALA A 371 -20.87 -12.56 21.45
CA ALA A 371 -19.76 -12.96 22.30
C ALA A 371 -19.56 -12.02 23.51
N ILE A 372 -19.84 -10.72 23.35
CA ILE A 372 -19.82 -9.76 24.48
C ILE A 372 -21.01 -10.01 25.41
N LEU A 373 -22.21 -10.20 24.87
CA LEU A 373 -23.41 -10.50 25.66
C LEU A 373 -23.26 -11.78 26.49
N GLU A 374 -22.56 -12.77 25.95
CA GLU A 374 -22.27 -14.06 26.60
C GLU A 374 -20.97 -14.04 27.41
N ASP A 375 -20.28 -12.90 27.51
CA ASP A 375 -19.00 -12.72 28.22
C ASP A 375 -17.88 -13.69 27.78
N ARG A 376 -17.87 -14.06 26.50
CA ARG A 376 -16.88 -14.95 25.88
C ARG A 376 -16.10 -14.25 24.76
N TYR A 377 -16.04 -12.93 24.78
CA TYR A 377 -15.32 -12.15 23.78
C TYR A 377 -13.83 -12.51 23.66
N PRO A 378 -13.07 -12.77 24.75
CA PRO A 378 -11.67 -13.21 24.65
C PRO A 378 -11.52 -14.54 23.88
N ALA A 379 -12.42 -15.50 24.12
CA ALA A 379 -12.44 -16.76 23.39
C ALA A 379 -12.80 -16.54 21.91
N PHE A 380 -13.75 -15.66 21.62
CA PHE A 380 -14.09 -15.25 20.26
C PHE A 380 -12.90 -14.63 19.52
N LEU A 381 -12.10 -13.77 20.18
CA LEU A 381 -10.86 -13.21 19.62
C LEU A 381 -9.84 -14.31 19.31
N LEU A 382 -9.63 -15.25 20.22
CA LEU A 382 -8.71 -16.38 20.01
C LEU A 382 -9.16 -17.30 18.88
N GLN A 383 -10.47 -17.54 18.72
CA GLN A 383 -11.02 -18.31 17.61
C GLN A 383 -10.90 -17.56 16.28
N SER A 384 -11.14 -16.25 16.28
CA SER A 384 -10.95 -15.38 15.12
C SER A 384 -9.47 -15.34 14.69
N LYS A 385 -8.53 -15.41 15.65
CA LYS A 385 -7.10 -15.62 15.38
C LYS A 385 -6.82 -17.06 14.93
N GLY A 386 -7.40 -18.06 15.57
CA GLY A 386 -7.17 -19.49 15.32
C GLY A 386 -7.63 -19.98 13.94
N GLN A 387 -8.67 -19.38 13.37
CA GLN A 387 -9.10 -19.63 11.98
C GLN A 387 -8.21 -18.91 10.94
N ALA A 388 -7.48 -17.87 11.35
CA ALA A 388 -6.36 -17.29 10.61
C ALA A 388 -5.00 -17.99 10.92
N SER A 389 -4.92 -18.84 11.95
CA SER A 389 -3.68 -19.39 12.51
C SER A 389 -3.40 -20.85 12.14
N ILE A 390 -4.14 -21.45 11.20
CA ILE A 390 -3.58 -22.57 10.40
C ILE A 390 -2.61 -21.98 9.37
N MET A 391 -1.60 -21.25 9.86
CA MET A 391 -0.32 -20.86 9.23
C MET A 391 0.45 -19.97 10.22
N SER A 392 0.91 -20.53 11.36
CA SER A 392 2.21 -20.21 11.99
C SER A 392 2.52 -21.06 13.25
N PRO A 393 3.78 -21.43 13.54
CA PRO A 393 4.16 -22.27 14.68
C PRO A 393 4.36 -21.50 15.99
N ALA A 394 4.25 -22.25 17.09
CA ALA A 394 4.14 -21.82 18.47
C ALA A 394 5.37 -21.10 19.06
N VAL A 395 5.09 -20.18 20.00
CA VAL A 395 6.06 -19.54 20.91
C VAL A 395 6.34 -20.49 22.07
N VAL A 396 7.60 -20.90 22.25
CA VAL A 396 8.10 -21.59 23.44
C VAL A 396 8.68 -20.53 24.39
N THR A 397 8.26 -20.56 25.65
CA THR A 397 8.77 -19.69 26.73
C THR A 397 10.20 -20.06 27.14
N PRO A 398 11.12 -19.11 27.41
CA PRO A 398 12.48 -19.42 27.83
C PRO A 398 12.63 -19.51 29.36
N GLN A 399 13.47 -20.45 29.81
CA GLN A 399 14.06 -20.48 31.16
C GLN A 399 15.43 -19.79 31.15
N ASP A 400 15.75 -19.13 32.27
CA ASP A 400 16.95 -18.32 32.54
C ASP A 400 18.28 -19.08 32.56
N THR A 401 19.35 -18.54 31.94
CA THR A 401 20.74 -18.42 32.46
C THR A 401 21.68 -17.65 31.48
N PRO A 402 22.90 -17.18 31.86
CA PRO A 402 23.21 -15.75 31.89
C PRO A 402 24.17 -15.21 30.81
N SER A 403 24.00 -13.91 30.57
CA SER A 403 24.91 -12.86 30.04
C SER A 403 26.13 -13.26 29.21
N GLN A 404 26.06 -12.96 27.90
CA GLN A 404 27.22 -12.50 27.12
C GLN A 404 26.82 -11.26 26.31
N SER A 405 27.73 -10.31 26.23
CA SER A 405 27.57 -8.96 25.65
C SER A 405 27.08 -8.99 24.19
N VAL A 406 25.91 -8.41 23.93
CA VAL A 406 25.28 -8.30 22.60
C VAL A 406 25.48 -6.90 22.05
N THR A 407 26.11 -6.81 20.88
CA THR A 407 26.14 -5.62 20.00
C THR A 407 24.69 -5.22 19.68
N PRO A 408 24.34 -3.91 19.69
CA PRO A 408 22.94 -3.48 19.57
C PRO A 408 22.31 -4.00 18.28
N THR A 409 21.19 -4.70 18.42
CA THR A 409 20.36 -5.10 17.28
C THR A 409 19.76 -3.85 16.64
N PRO A 410 19.80 -3.69 15.31
CA PRO A 410 19.17 -2.55 14.64
C PRO A 410 17.68 -2.48 15.02
N PRO A 411 17.13 -1.28 15.29
CA PRO A 411 15.70 -1.13 15.55
C PRO A 411 14.88 -1.59 14.34
N HIS A 412 13.81 -2.35 14.58
CA HIS A 412 12.92 -2.84 13.53
C HIS A 412 12.22 -1.67 12.82
N ASN A 413 12.42 -1.55 11.50
CA ASN A 413 11.79 -0.52 10.67
C ASN A 413 10.85 -1.20 9.66
N PRO A 414 9.56 -1.37 9.98
CA PRO A 414 8.61 -2.06 9.11
C PRO A 414 8.34 -1.31 7.79
N ALA A 415 8.70 -0.02 7.70
CA ALA A 415 8.57 0.79 6.49
C ALA A 415 9.79 0.69 5.55
N HIS A 416 10.85 -0.04 5.95
CA HIS A 416 12.06 -0.16 5.13
C HIS A 416 11.76 -0.84 3.78
N GLU A 417 12.22 -0.24 2.69
CA GLU A 417 11.86 -0.65 1.33
C GLU A 417 12.31 -2.08 0.99
N GLU A 418 13.38 -2.59 1.62
CA GLU A 418 13.83 -3.99 1.47
C GLU A 418 12.78 -5.03 1.90
N HIS A 419 11.84 -4.67 2.80
CA HIS A 419 10.76 -5.59 3.19
C HIS A 419 9.88 -5.97 2.01
N GLN A 420 9.78 -5.15 0.95
CA GLN A 420 9.07 -5.50 -0.28
C GLN A 420 9.67 -6.76 -0.95
N TYR A 421 11.00 -6.82 -1.02
CA TYR A 421 11.76 -7.95 -1.56
C TYR A 421 11.64 -9.19 -0.64
N LEU A 422 11.77 -9.01 0.67
CA LEU A 422 11.63 -10.10 1.64
C LEU A 422 10.22 -10.68 1.65
N ASN A 423 9.20 -9.83 1.57
CA ASN A 423 7.80 -10.26 1.49
C ASN A 423 7.55 -11.04 0.21
N LEU A 424 8.11 -10.62 -0.93
CA LEU A 424 7.99 -11.39 -2.16
C LEU A 424 8.64 -12.77 -2.04
N ILE A 425 9.80 -12.90 -1.40
CA ILE A 425 10.39 -14.20 -1.09
C ILE A 425 9.45 -15.04 -0.22
N ARG A 426 8.88 -14.48 0.84
CA ARG A 426 7.90 -15.18 1.69
C ARG A 426 6.72 -15.68 0.86
N THR A 427 6.19 -14.86 -0.03
CA THR A 427 5.09 -15.25 -0.93
C THR A 427 5.50 -16.38 -1.88
N ILE A 428 6.68 -16.32 -2.51
CA ILE A 428 7.17 -17.38 -3.40
C ILE A 428 7.38 -18.69 -2.61
N LEU A 429 7.92 -18.61 -1.40
CA LEU A 429 8.10 -19.76 -0.51
C LEU A 429 6.80 -20.29 0.10
N ALA A 430 5.73 -19.51 0.15
CA ALA A 430 4.44 -19.99 0.63
C ALA A 430 3.59 -20.55 -0.52
N GLU A 431 3.45 -19.77 -1.59
CA GLU A 431 2.44 -19.93 -2.63
C GLU A 431 3.03 -20.26 -4.01
N GLY A 432 4.35 -20.11 -4.18
CA GLY A 432 5.00 -20.30 -5.47
C GLY A 432 4.80 -21.71 -6.01
N GLU A 433 4.41 -21.80 -7.29
CA GLU A 433 4.22 -23.06 -8.01
C GLU A 433 5.57 -23.73 -8.21
N HIS A 434 5.64 -25.03 -7.90
CA HIS A 434 6.83 -25.79 -8.23
C HIS A 434 6.95 -25.92 -9.75
N ARG A 435 8.10 -25.50 -10.30
CA ARG A 435 8.42 -25.60 -11.72
C ARG A 435 9.68 -26.44 -11.89
N PRO A 436 9.67 -27.48 -12.75
CA PRO A 436 10.92 -28.02 -13.25
C PRO A 436 11.62 -26.93 -14.06
N ASP A 437 12.94 -26.85 -13.96
CA ASP A 437 13.72 -25.83 -14.63
C ASP A 437 14.81 -26.45 -15.53
N ARG A 438 15.47 -25.62 -16.34
CA ARG A 438 16.52 -26.07 -17.26
C ARG A 438 17.78 -26.59 -16.56
N THR A 439 17.96 -26.29 -15.27
CA THR A 439 19.17 -26.64 -14.51
C THR A 439 19.03 -27.97 -13.77
N GLY A 440 17.80 -28.49 -13.64
CA GLY A 440 17.50 -29.73 -12.91
C GLY A 440 17.31 -29.52 -11.40
N THR A 441 17.51 -28.28 -10.92
CA THR A 441 17.32 -27.90 -9.51
C THR A 441 15.84 -27.76 -9.16
N GLY A 442 15.03 -27.31 -10.12
CA GLY A 442 13.65 -26.89 -9.89
C GLY A 442 13.55 -25.56 -9.15
N THR A 443 12.40 -24.90 -9.30
CA THR A 443 12.12 -23.62 -8.65
C THR A 443 10.73 -23.62 -8.01
N ARG A 444 10.52 -22.68 -7.08
CA ARG A 444 9.19 -22.18 -6.74
C ARG A 444 9.03 -20.82 -7.41
N SER A 445 7.95 -20.61 -8.15
CA SER A 445 7.79 -19.44 -9.01
C SER A 445 6.41 -18.79 -8.86
N ILE A 446 6.38 -17.47 -8.96
CA ILE A 446 5.17 -16.66 -9.13
C ILE A 446 5.33 -15.82 -10.40
N PHE A 447 4.31 -15.87 -11.25
CA PHE A 447 4.23 -15.05 -12.45
C PHE A 447 3.61 -13.68 -12.17
N ALA A 448 4.24 -12.64 -12.71
CA ALA A 448 3.87 -11.23 -12.61
C ALA A 448 3.58 -10.77 -11.17
N PRO A 449 4.52 -10.90 -10.23
CA PRO A 449 4.33 -10.43 -8.85
C PRO A 449 4.20 -8.89 -8.79
N PRO A 450 3.81 -8.32 -7.63
CA PRO A 450 3.83 -6.88 -7.41
C PRO A 450 5.19 -6.24 -7.72
N GLN A 451 5.17 -5.01 -8.23
CA GLN A 451 6.39 -4.24 -8.49
C GLN A 451 7.13 -3.91 -7.19
N LEU A 452 8.45 -3.95 -7.23
CA LEU A 452 9.29 -3.38 -6.15
C LEU A 452 9.61 -1.92 -6.48
N ARG A 453 9.66 -1.06 -5.47
CA ARG A 453 9.97 0.36 -5.63
C ARG A 453 11.02 0.78 -4.61
N PHE A 454 12.09 1.40 -5.10
CA PHE A 454 13.20 1.86 -4.27
C PHE A 454 13.47 3.34 -4.52
N SER A 455 13.50 4.14 -3.46
CA SER A 455 13.94 5.52 -3.55
C SER A 455 15.44 5.57 -3.79
N LEU A 456 15.86 6.37 -4.77
CA LEU A 456 17.26 6.58 -5.10
C LEU A 456 17.82 7.86 -4.47
N SER A 457 17.00 8.59 -3.73
CA SER A 457 17.42 9.76 -2.96
C SER A 457 16.63 9.88 -1.65
N LYS A 458 17.21 10.58 -0.69
CA LYS A 458 16.50 11.11 0.49
C LYS A 458 16.61 12.65 0.53
N PRO A 459 15.76 13.35 1.30
CA PRO A 459 15.82 14.80 1.40
C PRO A 459 17.23 15.30 1.75
N GLY A 460 17.64 16.41 1.13
CA GLY A 460 18.91 17.06 1.41
C GLY A 460 18.97 17.68 2.81
N ALA A 461 20.16 18.15 3.22
CA ALA A 461 20.38 18.77 4.53
C ALA A 461 19.49 20.01 4.77
N THR A 462 19.11 20.70 3.70
CA THR A 462 18.12 21.78 3.71
C THR A 462 17.07 21.59 2.61
N PRO A 463 15.87 22.18 2.72
CA PRO A 463 14.84 22.10 1.69
C PRO A 463 15.25 22.60 0.30
N SER A 464 16.31 23.42 0.22
CA SER A 464 16.86 23.98 -1.01
C SER A 464 18.10 23.25 -1.53
N SER A 465 18.59 22.23 -0.81
CA SER A 465 19.76 21.45 -1.22
C SER A 465 19.37 20.29 -2.13
N ASP A 466 20.28 19.89 -3.03
CA ASP A 466 20.09 18.69 -3.85
C ASP A 466 19.82 17.47 -2.93
N PRO A 467 18.91 16.57 -3.31
CA PRO A 467 18.67 15.32 -2.57
C PRO A 467 19.94 14.51 -2.39
N ILE A 468 20.07 13.82 -1.25
CA ILE A 468 21.20 12.93 -0.98
C ILE A 468 20.98 11.62 -1.72
N PRO A 469 21.86 11.20 -2.64
CA PRO A 469 21.69 9.95 -3.37
C PRO A 469 21.80 8.73 -2.43
N VAL A 470 20.91 7.76 -2.65
CA VAL A 470 20.83 6.50 -1.91
C VAL A 470 20.95 5.34 -2.89
N LEU A 471 21.69 4.30 -2.53
CA LEU A 471 21.80 3.07 -3.30
C LEU A 471 21.03 1.95 -2.58
N PRO A 472 19.95 1.40 -3.16
CA PRO A 472 19.21 0.27 -2.58
C PRO A 472 20.03 -1.04 -2.67
N LEU A 473 21.08 -1.10 -1.85
CA LEU A 473 21.97 -2.23 -1.71
C LEU A 473 21.50 -3.05 -0.51
N LEU A 474 20.95 -4.24 -0.78
CA LEU A 474 20.32 -5.07 0.26
C LEU A 474 21.24 -5.28 1.47
N THR A 475 20.65 -5.23 2.65
CA THR A 475 21.36 -5.28 3.93
C THR A 475 21.08 -6.55 4.71
N THR A 476 19.96 -7.25 4.48
CA THR A 476 19.72 -8.58 5.09
C THR A 476 20.69 -9.66 4.61
N LYS A 477 21.37 -9.41 3.49
CA LYS A 477 22.47 -10.22 2.96
C LYS A 477 23.45 -9.31 2.23
N ARG A 478 24.76 -9.47 2.50
CA ARG A 478 25.81 -8.74 1.80
C ARG A 478 25.77 -9.02 0.28
N VAL A 479 25.66 -7.95 -0.49
CA VAL A 479 25.73 -7.96 -1.96
C VAL A 479 27.16 -7.66 -2.40
N PHE A 480 27.64 -8.32 -3.46
CA PHE A 480 28.99 -8.15 -3.97
C PHE A 480 29.12 -6.89 -4.84
N LEU A 481 29.12 -5.71 -4.19
CA LEU A 481 29.08 -4.41 -4.85
C LEU A 481 30.14 -4.21 -5.93
N ARG A 482 31.38 -4.63 -5.69
CA ARG A 482 32.47 -4.53 -6.68
C ARG A 482 32.13 -5.24 -7.99
N ALA A 483 31.52 -6.42 -7.92
CA ALA A 483 31.05 -7.13 -9.10
C ALA A 483 29.88 -6.39 -9.78
N VAL A 484 28.96 -5.80 -9.02
CA VAL A 484 27.84 -4.99 -9.56
C VAL A 484 28.36 -3.82 -10.38
N ILE A 485 29.32 -3.06 -9.84
CA ILE A 485 29.90 -1.91 -10.53
C ILE A 485 30.64 -2.39 -11.79
N ALA A 486 31.53 -3.38 -11.66
CA ALA A 486 32.32 -3.89 -12.79
C ALA A 486 31.44 -4.42 -13.93
N GLU A 487 30.39 -5.19 -13.62
CA GLU A 487 29.46 -5.72 -14.64
C GLU A 487 28.64 -4.60 -15.31
N LEU A 488 28.17 -3.62 -14.55
CA LEU A 488 27.43 -2.50 -15.13
C LEU A 488 28.32 -1.69 -16.08
N LEU A 489 29.56 -1.40 -15.69
CA LEU A 489 30.52 -0.69 -16.55
C LEU A 489 30.86 -1.50 -17.80
N TRP A 490 30.96 -2.83 -17.65
CA TRP A 490 31.11 -3.75 -18.78
C TRP A 490 29.90 -3.69 -19.73
N PHE A 491 28.66 -3.68 -19.22
CA PHE A 491 27.47 -3.46 -20.06
C PHE A 491 27.51 -2.09 -20.77
N ILE A 492 27.83 -1.01 -20.06
CA ILE A 492 27.91 0.34 -20.62
C ILE A 492 28.92 0.42 -21.76
N SER A 493 30.08 -0.23 -21.61
CA SER A 493 31.12 -0.28 -22.64
C SER A 493 30.75 -1.04 -23.92
N GLY A 494 29.66 -1.82 -23.90
CA GLY A 494 29.28 -2.67 -25.03
C GLY A 494 30.08 -3.97 -25.16
N CYS A 495 30.98 -4.27 -24.21
CA CYS A 495 31.84 -5.45 -24.25
C CYS A 495 31.02 -6.76 -24.21
N THR A 496 31.48 -7.77 -24.96
CA THR A 496 30.86 -9.10 -25.05
C THR A 496 31.79 -10.24 -24.64
N SER A 497 33.02 -9.91 -24.25
CA SER A 497 33.98 -10.87 -23.72
C SER A 497 33.93 -10.90 -22.19
N SER A 498 33.89 -12.09 -21.58
CA SER A 498 34.00 -12.25 -20.13
C SER A 498 35.42 -12.00 -19.61
N ILE A 499 36.45 -12.05 -20.48
CA ILE A 499 37.87 -12.04 -20.11
C ILE A 499 38.23 -10.81 -19.24
N PRO A 500 37.86 -9.56 -19.60
CA PRO A 500 38.22 -8.40 -18.78
C PRO A 500 37.64 -8.46 -17.36
N LEU A 501 36.43 -9.02 -17.18
CA LEU A 501 35.83 -9.22 -15.87
C LEU A 501 36.61 -10.29 -15.08
N SER A 502 36.95 -11.41 -15.72
CA SER A 502 37.74 -12.49 -15.11
C SER A 502 39.12 -12.00 -14.67
N GLU A 503 39.80 -11.20 -15.49
CA GLU A 503 41.11 -10.57 -15.18
C GLU A 503 41.01 -9.59 -14.01
N ALA A 504 39.89 -8.87 -13.88
CA ALA A 504 39.58 -8.05 -12.71
C ALA A 504 39.20 -8.87 -11.46
N GLY A 505 39.20 -10.21 -11.54
CA GLY A 505 38.81 -11.11 -10.46
C GLY A 505 37.30 -11.25 -10.26
N ILE A 506 36.49 -10.84 -11.24
CA ILE A 506 35.03 -10.92 -11.24
C ILE A 506 34.60 -12.09 -12.12
N LYS A 507 34.34 -13.24 -11.50
CA LYS A 507 34.17 -14.53 -12.18
C LYS A 507 32.72 -14.93 -12.50
N ILE A 508 31.80 -13.96 -12.46
CA ILE A 508 30.36 -14.24 -12.58
C ILE A 508 29.95 -14.76 -13.97
N TRP A 509 30.76 -14.48 -15.01
CA TRP A 509 30.55 -14.92 -16.40
C TRP A 509 31.42 -16.10 -16.83
N ASP A 510 32.41 -16.52 -16.02
CA ASP A 510 33.39 -17.56 -16.39
C ASP A 510 32.70 -18.87 -16.80
N GLY A 511 31.64 -19.25 -16.09
CA GLY A 511 30.86 -20.45 -16.41
C GLY A 511 30.23 -20.38 -17.79
N ASN A 512 29.64 -19.24 -18.16
CA ASN A 512 28.99 -19.04 -19.45
C ASN A 512 29.98 -18.85 -20.60
N GLY A 513 31.17 -18.31 -20.31
CA GLY A 513 32.27 -18.15 -21.27
C GLY A 513 33.14 -19.40 -21.45
N SER A 514 32.95 -20.44 -20.64
CA SER A 514 33.74 -21.67 -20.69
C SER A 514 33.56 -22.44 -22.02
N ARG A 515 34.58 -23.20 -22.40
CA ARG A 515 34.53 -24.06 -23.60
C ARG A 515 33.37 -25.04 -23.51
N GLU A 516 33.24 -25.68 -22.36
CA GLU A 516 32.23 -26.69 -22.07
C GLU A 516 30.81 -26.14 -22.24
N PHE A 517 30.55 -24.94 -21.72
CA PHE A 517 29.23 -24.31 -21.81
C PHE A 517 28.92 -23.84 -23.23
N LEU A 518 29.86 -23.17 -23.90
CA LEU A 518 29.69 -22.69 -25.27
C LEU A 518 29.42 -23.85 -26.24
N ASP A 519 30.10 -25.00 -26.08
CA ASP A 519 29.80 -26.20 -26.88
C ASP A 519 28.37 -26.72 -26.62
N LYS A 520 27.99 -26.80 -25.34
CA LYS A 520 26.66 -27.28 -24.90
C LYS A 520 25.52 -26.46 -25.51
N VAL A 521 25.70 -25.15 -25.70
CA VAL A 521 24.66 -24.27 -26.27
C VAL A 521 24.79 -24.06 -27.79
N GLY A 522 25.67 -24.81 -28.47
CA GLY A 522 25.83 -24.74 -29.93
C GLY A 522 26.67 -23.56 -30.43
N LEU A 523 27.46 -22.95 -29.55
CA LEU A 523 28.35 -21.83 -29.83
C LEU A 523 29.83 -22.26 -29.87
N GLY A 524 30.07 -23.51 -30.28
CA GLY A 524 31.41 -24.14 -30.39
C GLY A 524 32.45 -23.36 -31.18
N HIS A 525 32.00 -22.61 -32.19
CA HIS A 525 32.84 -21.82 -33.08
C HIS A 525 33.41 -20.54 -32.44
N ARG A 526 32.93 -20.15 -31.25
CA ARG A 526 33.39 -18.95 -30.54
C ARG A 526 34.63 -19.23 -29.71
N GLU A 527 35.47 -18.20 -29.54
CA GLU A 527 36.58 -18.24 -28.58
C GLU A 527 36.06 -18.29 -27.14
N VAL A 528 36.85 -18.88 -26.25
CA VAL A 528 36.56 -18.90 -24.81
C VAL A 528 36.41 -17.47 -24.31
N GLY A 529 35.31 -17.19 -23.63
CA GLY A 529 34.94 -15.87 -23.12
C GLY A 529 34.07 -15.04 -24.06
N ASP A 530 33.91 -15.37 -25.34
CA ASP A 530 32.96 -14.66 -26.23
C ASP A 530 31.52 -15.08 -25.93
N LEU A 531 30.78 -14.20 -25.25
CA LEU A 531 29.40 -14.44 -24.82
C LEU A 531 28.37 -14.13 -25.92
N GLY A 532 28.81 -13.61 -27.07
CA GLY A 532 27.95 -13.14 -28.15
C GLY A 532 27.29 -11.80 -27.87
N PRO A 533 26.27 -11.43 -28.66
CA PRO A 533 25.63 -10.10 -28.62
C PRO A 533 24.70 -9.96 -27.40
N VAL A 534 25.23 -10.12 -26.20
CA VAL A 534 24.52 -10.02 -24.91
C VAL A 534 24.29 -8.54 -24.53
N TYR A 535 23.86 -8.30 -23.29
CA TYR A 535 23.39 -7.01 -22.76
C TYR A 535 24.08 -5.75 -23.34
N GLY A 536 25.39 -5.60 -23.12
CA GLY A 536 26.10 -4.38 -23.52
C GLY A 536 26.06 -4.14 -25.03
N PHE A 537 26.24 -5.20 -25.83
CA PHE A 537 26.09 -5.11 -27.28
C PHE A 537 24.69 -4.64 -27.68
N GLN A 538 23.65 -5.15 -27.02
CA GLN A 538 22.29 -4.70 -27.30
C GLN A 538 22.08 -3.25 -26.85
N TRP A 539 22.78 -2.74 -25.84
CA TRP A 539 22.68 -1.34 -25.43
C TRP A 539 23.38 -0.38 -26.41
N ARG A 540 24.55 -0.75 -26.93
CA ARG A 540 25.41 0.11 -27.76
C ARG A 540 25.31 -0.10 -29.26
N HIS A 541 24.90 -1.30 -29.68
CA HIS A 541 24.97 -1.76 -31.08
C HIS A 541 23.71 -2.55 -31.48
N PHE A 542 22.53 -2.16 -30.99
CA PHE A 542 21.29 -2.91 -31.24
C PHE A 542 21.02 -3.07 -32.74
N GLY A 543 20.84 -4.30 -33.19
CA GLY A 543 20.60 -4.63 -34.60
C GLY A 543 21.84 -4.70 -35.49
N ALA A 544 23.05 -4.45 -34.98
CA ALA A 544 24.29 -4.71 -35.71
C ALA A 544 24.52 -6.21 -35.92
N GLN A 545 25.16 -6.58 -37.02
CA GLN A 545 25.52 -7.98 -37.28
C GLN A 545 26.72 -8.36 -36.41
N TYR A 546 26.48 -9.19 -35.40
CA TYR A 546 27.57 -9.72 -34.56
C TYR A 546 28.53 -10.63 -35.35
N VAL A 547 29.83 -10.34 -35.25
CA VAL A 547 30.95 -11.12 -35.80
C VAL A 547 31.63 -11.89 -34.66
N ASP A 548 32.40 -11.21 -33.82
CA ASP A 548 33.10 -11.74 -32.64
C ASP A 548 33.29 -10.66 -31.56
N ALA A 549 33.83 -11.04 -30.40
CA ALA A 549 34.05 -10.13 -29.26
C ALA A 549 35.24 -9.16 -29.45
N LYS A 550 36.04 -9.30 -30.51
CA LYS A 550 37.21 -8.45 -30.81
C LYS A 550 36.91 -7.38 -31.85
N THR A 551 35.80 -7.53 -32.57
CA THR A 551 35.35 -6.61 -33.61
C THR A 551 34.95 -5.26 -33.02
N ASP A 552 35.38 -4.17 -33.66
CA ASP A 552 34.90 -2.82 -33.35
C ASP A 552 33.55 -2.57 -34.04
N TYR A 553 32.50 -2.40 -33.22
CA TYR A 553 31.14 -2.15 -33.67
C TYR A 553 30.79 -0.65 -33.67
N THR A 554 31.76 0.25 -33.51
CA THR A 554 31.53 1.70 -33.55
C THR A 554 30.82 2.10 -34.85
N GLY A 555 29.71 2.82 -34.71
CA GLY A 555 28.88 3.25 -35.84
C GLY A 555 28.00 2.16 -36.45
N GLN A 556 28.00 0.94 -35.90
CA GLN A 556 27.14 -0.16 -36.35
C GLN A 556 25.92 -0.30 -35.43
N GLY A 557 24.74 -0.48 -36.02
CA GLY A 557 23.48 -0.65 -35.28
C GLY A 557 22.99 0.66 -34.64
N VAL A 558 22.27 0.54 -33.52
CA VAL A 558 21.72 1.66 -32.76
C VAL A 558 22.32 1.70 -31.35
N ASP A 559 22.98 2.81 -31.01
CA ASP A 559 23.40 3.11 -29.64
C ASP A 559 22.21 3.67 -28.85
N GLN A 560 21.48 2.75 -28.21
CA GLN A 560 20.30 3.09 -27.41
C GLN A 560 20.68 3.89 -26.17
N LEU A 561 21.86 3.64 -25.58
CA LEU A 561 22.30 4.34 -24.38
C LEU A 561 22.62 5.81 -24.70
N ALA A 562 23.33 6.08 -25.80
CA ALA A 562 23.58 7.43 -26.28
C ALA A 562 22.26 8.18 -26.59
N GLU A 563 21.29 7.49 -27.20
CA GLU A 563 19.98 8.07 -27.50
C GLU A 563 19.17 8.38 -26.22
N VAL A 564 19.26 7.55 -25.19
CA VAL A 564 18.67 7.83 -23.86
C VAL A 564 19.28 9.09 -23.27
N VAL A 565 20.61 9.21 -23.23
CA VAL A 565 21.31 10.40 -22.70
C VAL A 565 20.91 11.66 -23.46
N ARG A 566 20.90 11.59 -24.80
CA ARG A 566 20.49 12.71 -25.65
C ARG A 566 19.06 13.15 -25.33
N LYS A 567 18.10 12.21 -25.28
CA LYS A 567 16.70 12.54 -24.98
C LYS A 567 16.50 13.08 -23.58
N LEU A 568 17.22 12.59 -22.58
CA LEU A 568 17.15 13.11 -21.22
C LEU A 568 17.59 14.59 -21.14
N LYS A 569 18.59 14.98 -21.94
CA LYS A 569 19.07 16.37 -22.01
C LYS A 569 18.17 17.27 -22.86
N GLU A 570 17.75 16.79 -24.03
CA GLU A 570 17.11 17.64 -25.04
C GLU A 570 15.57 17.59 -24.98
N THR A 571 15.01 16.45 -24.59
CA THR A 571 13.56 16.16 -24.64
C THR A 571 13.11 15.33 -23.42
N PRO A 572 13.27 15.82 -22.18
CA PRO A 572 13.08 15.04 -20.95
C PRO A 572 11.64 14.54 -20.74
N PHE A 573 10.67 15.08 -21.48
CA PHE A 573 9.27 14.64 -21.48
C PHE A 573 8.94 13.55 -22.51
N ASP A 574 9.91 13.15 -23.35
CA ASP A 574 9.67 12.11 -24.36
C ASP A 574 9.27 10.80 -23.66
N ARG A 575 8.15 10.22 -24.08
CA ARG A 575 7.63 8.96 -23.52
C ARG A 575 8.38 7.74 -24.06
N ARG A 576 9.34 7.94 -24.96
CA ARG A 576 10.14 6.92 -25.67
C ARG A 576 11.61 6.90 -25.22
N ILE A 577 11.89 7.34 -23.99
CA ILE A 577 13.21 7.17 -23.37
C ILE A 577 13.27 5.73 -22.85
N ILE A 578 13.60 4.80 -23.74
CA ILE A 578 13.53 3.35 -23.52
C ILE A 578 14.79 2.71 -24.11
N MET A 579 15.30 1.69 -23.43
CA MET A 579 16.43 0.86 -23.88
C MET A 579 16.08 -0.62 -23.73
N SER A 580 16.32 -1.43 -24.77
CA SER A 580 16.07 -2.88 -24.77
C SER A 580 17.36 -3.68 -24.87
N ALA A 581 17.54 -4.66 -23.99
CA ALA A 581 18.52 -5.73 -24.15
C ALA A 581 17.95 -6.95 -24.90
N TRP A 582 16.63 -7.00 -25.15
CA TRP A 582 16.00 -8.16 -25.75
C TRP A 582 15.86 -8.02 -27.26
N ASN A 583 16.68 -8.77 -28.00
CA ASN A 583 16.60 -8.89 -29.46
C ASN A 583 16.28 -10.34 -29.87
N PRO A 584 15.03 -10.65 -30.27
CA PRO A 584 14.64 -11.98 -30.71
C PRO A 584 15.50 -12.58 -31.82
N ALA A 585 16.03 -11.74 -32.73
CA ALA A 585 16.86 -12.19 -33.85
C ALA A 585 18.24 -12.73 -33.42
N ASP A 586 18.72 -12.31 -32.25
CA ASP A 586 20.06 -12.63 -31.75
C ASP A 586 20.07 -13.63 -30.59
N LEU A 587 18.91 -14.04 -30.05
CA LEU A 587 18.86 -14.90 -28.85
C LEU A 587 19.67 -16.20 -28.98
N LYS A 588 19.68 -16.81 -30.18
CA LYS A 588 20.44 -18.04 -30.45
C LYS A 588 21.95 -17.82 -30.60
N LYS A 589 22.40 -16.57 -30.64
CA LYS A 589 23.82 -16.18 -30.76
C LYS A 589 24.44 -15.87 -29.39
N MET A 590 23.62 -15.74 -28.35
CA MET A 590 24.03 -15.35 -27.00
C MET A 590 24.32 -16.59 -26.16
N ALA A 591 25.43 -16.59 -25.43
CA ALA A 591 25.72 -17.62 -24.43
C ALA A 591 24.66 -17.65 -23.33
N LEU A 592 24.24 -16.47 -22.87
CA LEU A 592 23.14 -16.32 -21.92
C LEU A 592 22.21 -15.17 -22.35
N PRO A 593 20.97 -15.47 -22.78
CA PRO A 593 20.03 -14.44 -23.16
C PRO A 593 19.66 -13.49 -22.00
N PRO A 594 19.49 -12.17 -22.26
CA PRO A 594 19.20 -11.18 -21.23
C PRO A 594 17.99 -11.47 -20.35
N CYS A 595 18.17 -11.45 -19.03
CA CYS A 595 17.08 -11.60 -18.06
C CYS A 595 16.32 -10.30 -17.81
N HIS A 596 17.03 -9.17 -17.74
CA HIS A 596 16.46 -7.82 -17.81
C HIS A 596 16.28 -7.43 -19.27
N MET A 597 15.02 -7.30 -19.71
CA MET A 597 14.67 -7.16 -21.13
C MET A 597 14.73 -5.72 -21.60
N PHE A 598 14.15 -4.78 -20.84
CA PHE A 598 14.16 -3.37 -21.19
C PHE A 598 13.99 -2.49 -19.95
N ALA A 599 14.42 -1.24 -20.07
CA ALA A 599 14.21 -0.20 -19.09
C ALA A 599 13.62 1.05 -19.75
N GLN A 600 12.65 1.66 -19.08
CA GLN A 600 12.08 2.97 -19.44
C GLN A 600 12.51 4.00 -18.40
N PHE A 601 12.83 5.20 -18.86
CA PHE A 601 13.21 6.31 -18.01
C PHE A 601 12.15 7.41 -18.06
N TYR A 602 11.96 8.08 -16.92
CA TYR A 602 10.94 9.12 -16.76
C TYR A 602 11.51 10.28 -15.95
N VAL A 603 11.44 11.50 -16.51
CA VAL A 603 11.83 12.72 -15.79
C VAL A 603 10.59 13.40 -15.22
N SER A 604 10.64 13.70 -13.93
CA SER A 604 9.59 14.43 -13.22
C SER A 604 10.10 15.77 -12.71
N TYR A 605 9.24 16.78 -12.70
CA TYR A 605 9.53 18.12 -12.18
C TYR A 605 8.52 18.47 -11.07
N PRO A 606 8.57 17.79 -9.91
CA PRO A 606 7.58 17.98 -8.85
C PRO A 606 7.59 19.40 -8.28
N ASN A 607 8.73 20.11 -8.38
CA ASN A 607 8.94 21.43 -7.81
C ASN A 607 8.88 22.56 -8.86
N GLY A 608 8.43 22.28 -10.09
CA GLY A 608 8.43 23.24 -11.20
C GLY A 608 9.52 22.95 -12.24
N LEU A 609 9.31 23.46 -13.46
CA LEU A 609 10.19 23.27 -14.62
C LEU A 609 11.49 24.06 -14.53
N ASP A 610 11.52 25.07 -13.68
CA ASP A 610 12.65 25.92 -13.33
C ASP A 610 13.63 25.24 -12.36
N GLN A 611 13.23 24.11 -11.77
CA GLN A 611 14.05 23.33 -10.85
C GLN A 611 14.65 22.10 -11.54
N LYS A 612 15.72 21.56 -10.94
CA LYS A 612 16.35 20.32 -11.40
C LYS A 612 15.36 19.15 -11.34
N GLY A 613 15.15 18.49 -12.48
CA GLY A 613 14.25 17.35 -12.60
C GLY A 613 14.75 16.10 -11.88
N SER A 614 13.86 15.14 -11.64
CA SER A 614 14.16 13.85 -11.03
C SER A 614 13.96 12.69 -12.00
N LEU A 615 15.01 11.90 -12.21
CA LEU A 615 15.06 10.75 -13.13
C LEU A 615 14.68 9.46 -12.44
N SER A 616 13.60 8.83 -12.88
CA SER A 616 13.19 7.48 -12.44
C SER A 616 13.43 6.44 -13.53
N CYS A 617 13.66 5.19 -13.12
CA CYS A 617 13.84 4.06 -14.01
C CYS A 617 12.80 2.99 -13.72
N GLN A 618 12.07 2.54 -14.73
CA GLN A 618 11.26 1.33 -14.69
C GLN A 618 12.00 0.21 -15.43
N LEU A 619 12.40 -0.82 -14.69
CA LEU A 619 13.01 -2.03 -15.22
C LEU A 619 11.95 -3.10 -15.43
N TYR A 620 11.96 -3.78 -16.58
CA TYR A 620 11.28 -5.07 -16.76
C TYR A 620 12.27 -6.23 -16.84
N GLN A 621 12.20 -7.15 -15.88
CA GLN A 621 13.00 -8.37 -15.83
C GLN A 621 12.10 -9.59 -16.01
N ARG A 622 12.35 -10.40 -17.04
CA ARG A 622 11.46 -11.53 -17.40
C ARG A 622 11.65 -12.75 -16.50
N SER A 623 12.85 -12.91 -15.93
CA SER A 623 13.25 -14.05 -15.11
C SER A 623 14.08 -13.53 -13.96
N CYS A 624 13.55 -13.70 -12.77
CA CYS A 624 13.94 -12.99 -11.56
C CYS A 624 14.29 -14.01 -10.49
N ASP A 625 15.55 -14.44 -10.49
CA ASP A 625 16.11 -15.23 -9.41
C ASP A 625 16.18 -14.38 -8.14
N MET A 626 15.35 -14.70 -7.17
CA MET A 626 15.26 -13.93 -5.93
C MET A 626 16.49 -14.12 -5.04
N GLY A 627 17.29 -15.19 -5.17
CA GLY A 627 18.40 -15.49 -4.27
C GLY A 627 19.70 -14.73 -4.57
N LEU A 628 20.04 -14.63 -5.87
CA LEU A 628 21.28 -14.00 -6.34
C LEU A 628 21.01 -12.90 -7.36
N GLY A 629 20.21 -13.19 -8.39
CA GLY A 629 19.98 -12.27 -9.51
C GLY A 629 19.32 -10.95 -9.13
N VAL A 630 18.14 -10.97 -8.51
CA VAL A 630 17.35 -9.76 -8.20
C VAL A 630 18.09 -8.78 -7.29
N PRO A 631 18.75 -9.20 -6.18
CA PRO A 631 19.59 -8.29 -5.39
C PRO A 631 20.64 -7.55 -6.21
N PHE A 632 21.27 -8.26 -7.15
CA PHE A 632 22.29 -7.71 -8.05
C PHE A 632 21.68 -6.68 -9.03
N ASN A 633 20.54 -7.02 -9.63
CA ASN A 633 19.84 -6.19 -10.60
C ASN A 633 19.24 -4.91 -10.00
N ILE A 634 18.77 -4.95 -8.75
CA ILE A 634 18.31 -3.77 -8.02
C ILE A 634 19.47 -2.77 -7.91
N ALA A 635 20.63 -3.21 -7.42
CA ALA A 635 21.80 -2.35 -7.28
C ALA A 635 22.33 -1.85 -8.63
N SER A 636 22.38 -2.72 -9.65
CA SER A 636 22.88 -2.37 -10.99
C SER A 636 22.02 -1.29 -11.67
N TYR A 637 20.69 -1.47 -11.73
CA TYR A 637 19.83 -0.48 -12.39
C TYR A 637 19.61 0.79 -11.57
N ALA A 638 19.70 0.72 -10.24
CA ALA A 638 19.81 1.92 -9.42
C ALA A 638 21.08 2.72 -9.78
N LEU A 639 22.23 2.04 -9.87
CA LEU A 639 23.49 2.67 -10.22
C LEU A 639 23.50 3.23 -11.65
N LEU A 640 22.92 2.52 -12.62
CA LEU A 640 22.73 3.04 -13.98
C LEU A 640 21.90 4.34 -13.97
N THR A 641 20.84 4.37 -13.16
CA THR A 641 19.99 5.56 -13.02
C THR A 641 20.76 6.71 -12.40
N HIS A 642 21.63 6.45 -11.41
CA HIS A 642 22.54 7.43 -10.83
C HIS A 642 23.54 7.98 -11.85
N ILE A 643 24.16 7.12 -12.67
CA ILE A 643 25.09 7.52 -13.74
C ILE A 643 24.37 8.41 -14.76
N LEU A 644 23.19 7.99 -15.23
CA LEU A 644 22.41 8.77 -16.19
C LEU A 644 21.97 10.12 -15.60
N ALA A 645 21.48 10.13 -14.36
CA ALA A 645 21.10 11.36 -13.68
C ALA A 645 22.29 12.32 -13.52
N HIS A 646 23.46 11.80 -13.17
CA HIS A 646 24.70 12.59 -13.11
C HIS A 646 25.08 13.15 -14.48
N ALA A 647 25.12 12.30 -15.52
CA ALA A 647 25.48 12.70 -16.87
C ALA A 647 24.54 13.77 -17.44
N THR A 648 23.28 13.81 -17.01
CA THR A 648 22.27 14.75 -17.55
C THR A 648 21.85 15.84 -16.58
N ASP A 649 22.59 16.05 -15.49
CA ASP A 649 22.30 17.02 -14.42
C ASP A 649 20.87 16.93 -13.86
N LEU A 650 20.41 15.70 -13.62
CA LEU A 650 19.15 15.38 -12.94
C LEU A 650 19.41 14.81 -11.54
N ASN A 651 18.38 14.82 -10.71
CA ASN A 651 18.38 14.13 -9.41
C ASN A 651 17.91 12.69 -9.57
N PRO A 652 18.55 11.70 -8.93
CA PRO A 652 18.09 10.32 -8.98
C PRO A 652 16.76 10.17 -8.22
N GLY A 653 15.74 9.63 -8.88
CA GLY A 653 14.37 9.54 -8.39
C GLY A 653 14.06 8.18 -7.79
N THR A 654 13.32 7.34 -8.53
CA THR A 654 12.87 6.03 -8.06
C THR A 654 13.25 4.93 -9.05
N LEU A 655 13.69 3.78 -8.54
CA LEU A 655 13.76 2.54 -9.31
C LEU A 655 12.46 1.75 -9.11
N ILE A 656 11.80 1.39 -10.20
CA ILE A 656 10.59 0.55 -10.23
C ILE A 656 10.94 -0.76 -10.93
N HIS A 657 10.99 -1.85 -10.19
CA HIS A 657 11.32 -3.17 -10.72
C HIS A 657 10.03 -3.96 -11.01
N THR A 658 9.75 -4.16 -12.30
CA THR A 658 8.65 -4.98 -12.81
C THR A 658 9.17 -6.36 -13.19
N MET A 659 8.56 -7.42 -12.69
CA MET A 659 9.06 -8.78 -12.82
C MET A 659 8.07 -9.67 -13.58
N GLY A 660 8.60 -10.54 -14.45
CA GLY A 660 7.86 -11.58 -15.17
C GLY A 660 7.75 -12.85 -14.33
N ASP A 661 8.75 -13.72 -14.38
CA ASP A 661 8.84 -14.92 -13.56
C ASP A 661 9.77 -14.70 -12.35
N ALA A 662 9.20 -14.44 -11.17
CA ALA A 662 9.95 -14.36 -9.92
C ALA A 662 10.00 -15.71 -9.22
N HIS A 663 11.21 -16.20 -9.01
CA HIS A 663 11.43 -17.56 -8.56
C HIS A 663 12.55 -17.69 -7.54
N VAL A 664 12.42 -18.74 -6.74
CA VAL A 664 13.41 -19.22 -5.78
C VAL A 664 13.83 -20.61 -6.22
N TYR A 665 15.12 -20.83 -6.43
CA TYR A 665 15.66 -22.18 -6.64
C TYR A 665 15.48 -23.03 -5.39
N LEU A 666 15.18 -24.31 -5.56
CA LEU A 666 14.92 -25.19 -4.42
C LEU A 666 16.12 -25.32 -3.47
N ASP A 667 17.34 -25.29 -3.99
CA ASP A 667 18.57 -25.32 -3.20
C ASP A 667 18.91 -23.98 -2.52
N HIS A 668 18.16 -22.91 -2.81
CA HIS A 668 18.30 -21.61 -2.15
C HIS A 668 17.32 -21.41 -1.00
N VAL A 669 16.34 -22.31 -0.83
CA VAL A 669 15.24 -22.16 0.16
C VAL A 669 15.77 -21.98 1.58
N ASP A 670 16.71 -22.81 2.03
CA ASP A 670 17.25 -22.73 3.39
C ASP A 670 18.03 -21.43 3.63
N ALA A 671 18.83 -21.04 2.64
CA ALA A 671 19.59 -19.80 2.67
C ALA A 671 18.67 -18.57 2.71
N LEU A 672 17.55 -18.60 1.99
CA LEU A 672 16.55 -17.53 2.00
C LEU A 672 15.73 -17.52 3.29
N ASN A 673 15.37 -18.67 3.85
CA ASN A 673 14.74 -18.76 5.17
C ASN A 673 15.62 -18.15 6.26
N GLU A 674 16.94 -18.30 6.16
CA GLU A 674 17.89 -17.61 7.05
C GLU A 674 17.92 -16.10 6.81
N GLN A 675 17.89 -15.66 5.55
CA GLN A 675 17.79 -14.23 5.21
C GLN A 675 16.53 -13.60 5.79
N LEU A 676 15.39 -14.30 5.72
CA LEU A 676 14.07 -13.82 6.16
C LEU A 676 13.95 -13.56 7.68
N LYS A 677 14.89 -14.07 8.48
CA LYS A 677 14.98 -13.82 9.93
C LYS A 677 15.72 -12.53 10.28
N ARG A 678 16.36 -11.89 9.30
CA ARG A 678 17.22 -10.73 9.52
C ARG A 678 16.45 -9.45 9.26
N GLU A 679 16.72 -8.45 10.10
CA GLU A 679 16.15 -7.12 9.94
C GLU A 679 16.99 -6.29 8.98
N PRO A 680 16.41 -5.63 7.97
CA PRO A 680 17.13 -4.67 7.16
C PRO A 680 17.73 -3.55 8.00
N THR A 681 18.96 -3.15 7.69
CA THR A 681 19.50 -1.84 8.08
C THR A 681 19.26 -0.83 6.96
N GLU A 682 19.38 0.45 7.27
CA GLU A 682 19.29 1.53 6.28
C GLU A 682 20.16 1.27 5.05
N PHE A 683 19.61 1.59 3.87
CA PHE A 683 20.37 1.59 2.64
C PHE A 683 21.50 2.64 2.68
N PRO A 684 22.66 2.33 2.11
CA PRO A 684 23.78 3.24 2.13
C PRO A 684 23.56 4.46 1.22
N GLU A 685 24.17 5.58 1.61
CA GLU A 685 24.30 6.74 0.74
C GLU A 685 25.31 6.43 -0.37
N LEU A 686 25.09 7.03 -1.54
CA LEU A 686 26.02 6.97 -2.67
C LEU A 686 26.60 8.36 -2.91
N ARG A 687 27.92 8.47 -2.83
CA ARG A 687 28.65 9.66 -3.26
C ARG A 687 29.36 9.36 -4.57
N ILE A 688 29.04 10.14 -5.61
CA ILE A 688 29.77 10.15 -6.88
C ILE A 688 30.91 11.16 -6.75
N LYS A 689 32.15 10.71 -6.95
CA LYS A 689 33.36 11.57 -6.87
C LYS A 689 33.70 12.26 -8.19
N ARG A 690 33.08 11.84 -9.27
CA ARG A 690 33.32 12.35 -10.61
C ARG A 690 32.78 13.77 -10.76
N ASP A 691 33.58 14.68 -11.33
CA ASP A 691 33.28 16.12 -11.42
C ASP A 691 32.97 16.56 -12.87
N ASP A 692 32.02 15.87 -13.51
CA ASP A 692 31.58 16.14 -14.89
C ASP A 692 30.05 16.11 -15.02
N ARG A 693 29.34 16.50 -13.96
CA ARG A 693 27.87 16.47 -13.94
C ARG A 693 27.30 17.30 -15.11
N GLY A 694 26.31 16.74 -15.80
CA GLY A 694 25.68 17.38 -16.97
C GLY A 694 26.45 17.24 -18.29
N SER A 695 27.64 16.63 -18.29
CA SER A 695 28.47 16.45 -19.48
C SER A 695 27.80 15.65 -20.60
N GLY A 696 26.88 14.74 -20.24
CA GLY A 696 26.33 13.71 -21.13
C GLY A 696 27.25 12.50 -21.30
N VAL A 697 28.34 12.39 -20.52
CA VAL A 697 29.29 11.29 -20.64
C VAL A 697 28.90 10.15 -19.70
N VAL A 698 28.65 8.98 -20.28
CA VAL A 698 28.40 7.72 -19.55
C VAL A 698 29.54 6.72 -19.68
N ASP A 699 30.53 7.01 -20.53
CA ASP A 699 31.69 6.17 -20.78
C ASP A 699 32.87 6.48 -19.83
N GLY A 700 33.75 5.50 -19.66
CA GLY A 700 35.02 5.66 -18.94
C GLY A 700 34.92 5.82 -17.42
N TRP A 701 33.78 5.48 -16.82
CA TRP A 701 33.62 5.44 -15.37
C TRP A 701 34.49 4.36 -14.74
N LYS A 702 34.91 4.58 -13.48
CA LYS A 702 35.76 3.66 -12.71
C LYS A 702 35.14 3.30 -11.37
N GLU A 703 35.54 2.16 -10.81
CA GLU A 703 35.01 1.65 -9.54
C GLU A 703 35.19 2.67 -8.39
N GLU A 704 36.37 3.29 -8.30
CA GLU A 704 36.74 4.23 -7.25
C GLU A 704 35.93 5.55 -7.25
N GLU A 705 35.21 5.84 -8.33
CA GLU A 705 34.35 7.02 -8.46
C GLU A 705 33.02 6.86 -7.71
N PHE A 706 32.68 5.64 -7.29
CA PHE A 706 31.50 5.33 -6.51
C PHE A 706 31.88 5.06 -5.05
N GLU A 707 31.51 5.98 -4.15
CA GLU A 707 31.73 5.83 -2.72
C GLU A 707 30.41 5.50 -2.01
N VAL A 708 30.33 4.30 -1.43
CA VAL A 708 29.16 3.84 -0.69
C VAL A 708 29.38 4.07 0.81
N ILE A 709 28.54 4.92 1.41
CA ILE A 709 28.70 5.40 2.78
C ILE A 709 27.61 4.77 3.66
N GLY A 710 28.02 4.20 4.79
CA GLY A 710 27.09 3.65 5.79
C GLY A 710 26.52 2.27 5.44
N TYR A 711 27.15 1.50 4.54
CA TYR A 711 26.68 0.15 4.24
C TYR A 711 26.96 -0.83 5.39
N GLN A 712 25.92 -1.22 6.12
CA GLN A 712 26.00 -2.09 7.30
C GLN A 712 25.25 -3.42 7.10
N PRO A 713 25.59 -4.25 6.09
CA PRO A 713 24.86 -5.47 5.83
C PRO A 713 25.13 -6.53 6.89
N HIS A 714 24.15 -7.40 7.09
CA HIS A 714 24.33 -8.69 7.72
C HIS A 714 25.37 -9.54 6.98
N LYS A 715 25.85 -10.59 7.66
CA LYS A 715 26.86 -11.52 7.10
C LYS A 715 26.40 -12.11 5.75
N ALA A 716 27.35 -12.40 4.87
CA ALA A 716 27.02 -13.05 3.60
C ALA A 716 26.31 -14.40 3.82
N ILE A 717 25.36 -14.73 2.94
CA ILE A 717 24.70 -16.04 2.88
C ILE A 717 25.10 -16.68 1.55
N LYS A 718 25.71 -17.86 1.61
CA LYS A 718 26.16 -18.57 0.41
C LYS A 718 24.96 -19.25 -0.27
N MET A 719 24.88 -19.13 -1.58
CA MET A 719 23.94 -19.84 -2.46
C MET A 719 24.74 -20.25 -3.70
N ASN A 720 24.41 -21.39 -4.29
CA ASN A 720 25.09 -21.86 -5.51
C ASN A 720 24.53 -21.14 -6.73
N MET A 721 25.37 -20.88 -7.73
CA MET A 721 24.88 -20.41 -9.03
C MET A 721 24.32 -21.61 -9.81
N SER A 722 23.07 -21.49 -10.25
CA SER A 722 22.43 -22.48 -11.13
C SER A 722 22.81 -22.18 -12.59
N VAL A 723 23.83 -22.85 -13.12
CA VAL A 723 24.38 -22.62 -14.48
C VAL A 723 23.76 -23.56 -15.52
#